data_AF-A0A938HN96-F1
#
_entry.id   AF-A0A938HN96-F1
#
_cell.length_a   1.000
_cell.length_b   1.000
_cell.length_c   1.000
_cell.angle_alpha   90.00
_cell.angle_beta   90.00
_cell.angle_gamma   90.00
#
_symmetry.space_group_name_H-M   'P 1'
#
loop_
_entity.id
_entity.type
_entity.pdbx_description
1 polymer ?
#
loop_
_entity_poly.entity_id
_entity_poly.type
_entity_poly.pdbx_seq_one_letter_code
_entity_poly.pdbx_strand_id
1 'polypeptide(L)'
;MIVPALLVCAGSGVAALPESVGWTLVDVGERRSATVEDDAAKLVDGGELQAEPEGMGLRLEVRYQKTGLMMQPAGLRLCRLQARVVDQSGRDRGLVARLDLRLPAGQWSWMQDLDTAVPLGEKPLSNTAALRELPGLPEFEGGERPDYGRYSAYPLGTVEQGGEYVALARPVSQLALVRFIGQGQPSPRLTAELDFALSEYTNPPREAAFELWFAAGRVAPTRSMRDALMFAHLPQAGAVGRQPMEAPRPGGWMPFWDLSKIPNVDEFGFGYQEGAPNPKFDDALGAASFVYFHCAGEFANVEGYKRGTEPLPPYETIIAAFNRVAQEHSGVANVWDVCGIQDAEGKIAYRPERTYGDFFCQACVDPDLPYGKAMADRLVERVTTTKYPEGIDGCYYDGIAAGLDYAPEHLRAANHLLLWDGNLNRPVNYNLWSSIEWAKHIYDRFAGTGKLTMLNDCSLVSFTFAGPYIDVPGGEMSLYLQRDQARLIRALLMGKPFCTLVKADFTQVSQPQMETYMRRCTAYGILFGFFDISPSGDHPGSSYWEHPEWYDRDRPLFRRYMPIASELVSAGWRALPPVTVEEGAAFVESFGSGENPLQYVTLSTDPATDPAQERAVTVALPQRKEPDLAVELLTGRIEPLSGRLATELTAEDLQVWALGPPGAQAQACLARARDVIERRRQYIEATRAVGDSLSPWGGYGERGGKIASPGREGGLCLMAAKDQPGLSAGANQTISVTHDAPRKLIVSAWSKAENVTGNKDHDYSLYVDCYYTDGTAIYGQTVDFDPGTHDWQYGERTIEPAKPIRNINVYLLFRGAHTGRVWFDDVRVALADDPDKNLLPRGGFEPDRGRSAIAGGSPEATRLNEEFEQLADLAGRPPEGVDWAQAQRTLDGIDQFIAKTDWGADTERSRRDAEDVRWHIELAKACL
;
A
#
# COMPACT_ATOMS: atom_id res chain seq x y z
N MET A 1 1.80 17.21 20.28
CA MET A 1 1.73 16.68 21.66
C MET A 1 2.56 15.40 21.84
N ILE A 2 3.79 15.32 21.28
CA ILE A 2 4.65 14.09 21.29
C ILE A 2 5.68 14.08 22.44
N VAL A 3 5.59 15.06 23.33
CA VAL A 3 6.64 15.38 24.31
C VAL A 3 6.83 14.32 25.43
N PRO A 4 5.84 13.55 25.91
CA PRO A 4 6.08 12.67 27.06
C PRO A 4 6.88 11.38 26.74
N ALA A 5 6.89 10.91 25.50
CA ALA A 5 7.52 9.63 25.12
C ALA A 5 9.03 9.73 24.88
N LEU A 6 9.59 10.94 24.85
CA LEU A 6 11.01 11.25 24.60
C LEU A 6 11.90 11.16 25.86
N LEU A 7 11.35 10.75 27.00
CA LEU A 7 11.96 10.97 28.33
C LEU A 7 12.69 9.77 28.94
N VAL A 8 12.91 8.68 28.21
CA VAL A 8 13.55 7.48 28.77
C VAL A 8 14.80 7.15 27.97
N CYS A 9 15.97 7.25 28.63
CA CYS A 9 17.31 6.80 28.20
C CYS A 9 18.33 7.85 27.72
N ALA A 10 18.19 9.13 28.04
CA ALA A 10 19.33 10.05 27.92
C ALA A 10 20.25 9.93 29.16
N GLY A 11 21.48 9.47 28.95
CA GLY A 11 22.52 9.50 29.99
C GLY A 11 22.79 10.95 30.44
N SER A 12 23.05 11.15 31.73
CA SER A 12 23.39 12.47 32.29
C SER A 12 24.76 12.94 31.78
N GLY A 13 24.77 13.71 30.69
CA GLY A 13 25.97 14.30 30.10
C GLY A 13 25.62 15.02 28.81
N VAL A 14 26.35 16.09 28.50
CA VAL A 14 26.20 16.82 27.24
C VAL A 14 26.99 16.06 26.17
N ALA A 15 26.33 15.63 25.09
CA ALA A 15 27.00 14.97 23.97
C ALA A 15 28.13 15.85 23.39
N ALA A 16 29.23 15.20 22.99
CA ALA A 16 30.37 15.86 22.36
C ALA A 16 29.94 16.59 21.06
N LEU A 17 30.42 17.83 20.90
CA LEU A 17 30.27 18.57 19.65
C LEU A 17 31.34 18.15 18.64
N PRO A 18 31.09 18.34 17.34
CA PRO A 18 32.15 18.33 16.34
C PRO A 18 33.28 19.31 16.72
N GLU A 19 34.50 19.01 16.32
CA GLU A 19 35.66 19.91 16.47
C GLU A 19 35.56 21.12 15.54
N SER A 20 35.02 20.94 14.33
CA SER A 20 34.78 22.00 13.35
C SER A 20 33.63 21.64 12.41
N VAL A 21 33.11 22.67 11.74
CA VAL A 21 32.08 22.56 10.71
C VAL A 21 32.62 23.23 9.45
N GLY A 22 32.65 22.52 8.33
CA GLY A 22 33.08 23.07 7.04
C GLY A 22 31.96 23.00 6.01
N TRP A 23 31.75 24.09 5.27
CA TRP A 23 30.88 24.09 4.09
C TRP A 23 31.73 24.19 2.83
N THR A 24 31.69 23.16 2.01
CA THR A 24 32.37 23.14 0.71
C THR A 24 31.34 23.19 -0.41
N LEU A 25 31.43 24.19 -1.28
CA LEU A 25 30.69 24.18 -2.54
C LEU A 25 31.59 23.62 -3.63
N VAL A 26 31.14 22.58 -4.32
CA VAL A 26 31.83 21.97 -5.46
C VAL A 26 31.06 22.28 -6.72
N ASP A 27 31.69 22.97 -7.66
CA ASP A 27 31.19 23.17 -9.01
C ASP A 27 31.61 21.99 -9.89
N VAL A 28 30.62 21.18 -10.27
CA VAL A 28 30.81 19.95 -11.04
C VAL A 28 31.26 20.25 -12.46
N GLY A 29 30.73 21.31 -13.08
CA GLY A 29 31.04 21.69 -14.45
C GLY A 29 32.43 22.32 -14.57
N GLU A 30 32.76 23.27 -13.70
CA GLU A 30 34.07 23.95 -13.71
C GLU A 30 35.19 23.16 -13.03
N ARG A 31 34.84 22.10 -12.29
CA ARG A 31 35.77 21.26 -11.52
C ARG A 31 36.56 22.09 -10.51
N ARG A 32 35.86 22.95 -9.80
CA ARG A 32 36.41 23.83 -8.75
C ARG A 32 35.62 23.66 -7.47
N SER A 33 36.27 23.90 -6.34
CA SER A 33 35.60 23.91 -5.04
C SER A 33 36.19 24.97 -4.15
N ALA A 34 35.38 25.51 -3.25
CA ALA A 34 35.84 26.39 -2.19
C ALA A 34 35.18 25.99 -0.88
N THR A 35 35.98 25.99 0.19
CA THR A 35 35.56 25.63 1.54
C THR A 35 35.51 26.88 2.40
N VAL A 36 34.43 27.00 3.17
CA VAL A 36 34.22 28.01 4.20
C VAL A 36 34.18 27.27 5.53
N GLU A 37 35.20 27.47 6.36
CA GLU A 37 35.21 26.97 7.73
C GLU A 37 34.24 27.78 8.59
N ASP A 38 33.55 27.08 9.48
CA ASP A 38 32.62 27.65 10.44
C ASP A 38 32.86 27.08 11.84
N ASP A 39 32.41 27.83 12.85
CA ASP A 39 32.60 27.45 14.25
C ASP A 39 31.53 26.43 14.68
N ALA A 40 31.96 25.23 15.13
CA ALA A 40 31.06 24.21 15.64
C ALA A 40 30.21 24.68 16.84
N ALA A 41 30.66 25.72 17.56
CA ALA A 41 29.86 26.37 18.61
C ALA A 41 28.59 27.05 18.08
N LYS A 42 28.51 27.34 16.77
CA LYS A 42 27.32 27.90 16.11
C LYS A 42 26.24 26.88 15.77
N LEU A 43 26.46 25.58 16.03
CA LEU A 43 25.42 24.52 15.94
C LEU A 43 24.38 24.65 17.07
N VAL A 44 23.85 25.85 17.23
CA VAL A 44 22.89 26.29 18.24
C VAL A 44 21.93 27.31 17.61
N ASP A 45 20.84 27.60 18.31
CA ASP A 45 19.86 28.58 17.86
C ASP A 45 20.46 29.97 17.65
N GLY A 46 20.15 30.59 16.50
CA GLY A 46 20.61 31.93 16.15
C GLY A 46 22.04 32.00 15.61
N GLY A 47 22.73 30.87 15.43
CA GLY A 47 23.97 30.84 14.67
C GLY A 47 23.73 31.24 13.22
N GLU A 48 24.67 31.97 12.62
CA GLU A 48 24.62 32.32 11.19
C GLU A 48 26.02 32.24 10.54
N LEU A 49 26.01 31.90 9.25
CA LEU A 49 27.14 31.98 8.34
C LEU A 49 26.71 32.72 7.09
N GLN A 50 27.49 33.71 6.69
CA GLN A 50 27.39 34.34 5.37
C GLN A 50 28.79 34.40 4.79
N ALA A 51 28.96 33.87 3.58
CA ALA A 51 30.25 33.82 2.92
C ALA A 51 30.09 33.91 1.40
N GLU A 52 31.12 34.41 0.74
CA GLU A 52 31.29 34.35 -0.70
C GLU A 52 32.50 33.44 -0.98
N PRO A 53 32.28 32.14 -1.27
CA PRO A 53 33.38 31.19 -1.43
C PRO A 53 34.35 31.65 -2.52
N GLU A 54 35.63 31.69 -2.17
CA GLU A 54 36.66 32.38 -2.94
C GLU A 54 36.72 31.92 -4.40
N GLY A 55 36.59 32.86 -5.34
CA GLY A 55 36.71 32.60 -6.76
C GLY A 55 35.56 31.80 -7.39
N MET A 56 34.47 31.52 -6.66
CA MET A 56 33.34 30.76 -7.19
C MET A 56 32.21 31.62 -7.79
N GLY A 57 32.13 32.90 -7.41
CA GLY A 57 31.00 33.77 -7.80
C GLY A 57 29.67 33.28 -7.24
N LEU A 58 29.70 32.69 -6.05
CA LEU A 58 28.55 32.18 -5.32
C LEU A 58 28.47 32.89 -3.96
N ARG A 59 27.26 33.04 -3.44
CA ARG A 59 27.03 33.45 -2.05
C ARG A 59 26.35 32.31 -1.29
N LEU A 60 26.91 31.93 -0.16
CA LEU A 60 26.39 30.94 0.77
C LEU A 60 25.87 31.64 2.03
N GLU A 61 24.61 31.40 2.38
CA GLU A 61 24.00 31.83 3.63
C GLU A 61 23.50 30.59 4.38
N VAL A 62 23.87 30.42 5.65
CA VAL A 62 23.39 29.33 6.51
C VAL A 62 22.86 29.90 7.81
N ARG A 63 21.65 29.48 8.21
CA ARG A 63 21.05 29.79 9.51
C ARG A 63 20.92 28.52 10.34
N TYR A 64 21.39 28.59 11.57
CA TYR A 64 21.31 27.53 12.56
C TYR A 64 20.16 27.87 13.52
N GLN A 65 19.12 27.04 13.52
CA GLN A 65 17.91 27.28 14.29
C GLN A 65 17.61 26.09 15.19
N LYS A 66 17.10 26.36 16.39
CA LYS A 66 16.47 25.30 17.19
C LYS A 66 15.28 24.76 16.42
N THR A 67 15.13 23.44 16.44
CA THR A 67 13.82 22.83 16.19
C THR A 67 12.85 23.41 17.20
N GLY A 68 11.72 23.97 16.76
CA GLY A 68 10.70 24.63 17.59
C GLY A 68 9.96 23.73 18.60
N LEU A 69 10.62 22.69 19.12
CA LEU A 69 10.17 21.82 20.19
C LEU A 69 10.06 22.62 21.48
N MET A 70 8.91 22.52 22.16
CA MET A 70 8.68 23.17 23.45
C MET A 70 9.62 22.66 24.56
N MET A 71 10.19 21.45 24.42
CA MET A 71 11.19 20.87 25.34
C MET A 71 12.19 20.01 24.55
N GLN A 72 13.49 20.23 24.76
CA GLN A 72 14.54 19.31 24.32
C GLN A 72 14.82 18.27 25.41
N PRO A 73 14.95 16.97 25.09
CA PRO A 73 15.41 15.96 26.04
C PRO A 73 16.76 16.36 26.63
N ALA A 74 16.94 16.19 27.94
CA ALA A 74 18.20 16.50 28.61
C ALA A 74 19.36 15.68 28.00
N GLY A 75 20.43 16.33 27.55
CA GLY A 75 21.60 15.65 26.96
C GLY A 75 21.57 15.48 25.43
N LEU A 76 20.45 15.78 24.78
CA LEU A 76 20.32 15.80 23.32
C LEU A 76 20.55 17.22 22.77
N ARG A 77 21.34 17.35 21.73
CA ARG A 77 21.48 18.56 20.91
C ARG A 77 20.81 18.35 19.57
N LEU A 78 19.96 19.28 19.16
CA LEU A 78 19.26 19.25 17.89
C LEU A 78 19.22 20.64 17.26
N CYS A 79 19.64 20.73 16.00
CA CYS A 79 19.72 21.98 15.24
C CYS A 79 19.26 21.75 13.79
N ARG A 80 18.50 22.71 13.25
CA ARG A 80 18.18 22.80 11.81
C ARG A 80 19.16 23.75 11.15
N LEU A 81 19.70 23.36 10.00
CA LEU A 81 20.63 24.13 9.20
C LEU A 81 19.90 24.49 7.90
N GLN A 82 19.49 25.74 7.78
CA GLN A 82 18.85 26.27 6.59
C GLN A 82 19.89 26.95 5.72
N ALA A 83 20.22 26.36 4.59
CA ALA A 83 21.22 26.84 3.67
C ALA A 83 20.56 27.44 2.42
N ARG A 84 21.19 28.50 1.90
CA ARG A 84 20.81 29.18 0.67
C ARG A 84 22.07 29.48 -0.13
N VAL A 85 22.06 29.09 -1.41
CA VAL A 85 23.15 29.32 -2.35
C VAL A 85 22.63 30.15 -3.51
N VAL A 86 23.31 31.27 -3.80
CA VAL A 86 22.94 32.20 -4.87
C VAL A 86 24.10 32.36 -5.84
N ASP A 87 23.86 32.16 -7.13
CA ASP A 87 24.84 32.47 -8.18
C ASP A 87 24.85 33.97 -8.48
N GLN A 88 26.04 34.56 -8.49
CA GLN A 88 26.28 35.97 -8.80
C GLN A 88 26.87 36.15 -10.20
N SER A 89 27.16 35.05 -10.91
CA SER A 89 27.86 35.07 -12.19
C SER A 89 26.92 35.10 -13.41
N GLY A 90 25.66 34.74 -13.25
CA GLY A 90 24.64 34.69 -14.30
C GLY A 90 24.70 33.45 -15.19
N ARG A 91 25.38 32.38 -14.78
CA ARG A 91 25.61 31.17 -15.59
C ARG A 91 24.97 29.94 -14.96
N ASP A 92 24.63 28.95 -15.79
CA ASP A 92 24.10 27.66 -15.33
C ASP A 92 25.20 26.87 -14.62
N ARG A 93 24.90 26.31 -13.44
CA ARG A 93 25.88 25.63 -12.57
C ARG A 93 25.30 24.32 -12.07
N GLY A 94 26.10 23.26 -12.11
CA GLY A 94 25.88 22.04 -11.33
C GLY A 94 26.70 22.07 -10.06
N LEU A 95 26.06 21.96 -8.91
CA LEU A 95 26.71 22.13 -7.61
C LEU A 95 26.49 20.92 -6.70
N VAL A 96 27.50 20.67 -5.86
CA VAL A 96 27.36 19.86 -4.64
C VAL A 96 27.64 20.77 -3.45
N ALA A 97 26.69 20.88 -2.54
CA ALA A 97 26.92 21.46 -1.22
C ALA A 97 27.34 20.33 -0.26
N ARG A 98 28.55 20.41 0.25
CA ARG A 98 29.11 19.46 1.21
C ARG A 98 29.21 20.12 2.58
N LEU A 99 28.55 19.53 3.56
CA LEU A 99 28.70 19.83 4.98
C LEU A 99 29.61 18.78 5.60
N ASP A 100 30.78 19.19 6.07
CA ASP A 100 31.74 18.33 6.76
C ASP A 100 31.74 18.62 8.26
N LEU A 101 31.43 17.60 9.06
CA LEU A 101 31.58 17.63 10.52
C LEU A 101 32.84 16.86 10.91
N ARG A 102 33.86 17.56 11.38
CA ARG A 102 35.04 16.92 11.94
C ARG A 102 34.73 16.44 13.35
N LEU A 103 34.84 15.14 13.58
CA LEU A 103 34.50 14.54 14.86
C LEU A 103 35.72 14.54 15.79
N PRO A 104 35.51 14.54 17.13
CA PRO A 104 36.59 14.36 18.08
C PRO A 104 37.43 13.11 17.79
N ALA A 105 38.73 13.21 18.07
CA ALA A 105 39.64 12.08 17.93
C ALA A 105 39.13 10.84 18.70
N GLY A 106 39.00 9.71 18.00
CA GLY A 106 38.41 8.51 18.56
C GLY A 106 38.11 7.44 17.51
N GLN A 107 37.66 6.28 17.98
CA GLN A 107 37.22 5.19 17.12
C GLN A 107 35.70 5.24 16.98
N TRP A 108 35.25 5.88 15.90
CA TRP A 108 33.85 5.99 15.53
C TRP A 108 33.42 4.81 14.66
N SER A 109 32.14 4.45 14.72
CA SER A 109 31.50 3.46 13.85
C SER A 109 30.36 4.09 13.07
N TRP A 110 30.21 3.74 11.79
CA TRP A 110 29.06 4.04 10.95
C TRP A 110 27.89 3.12 11.31
N MET A 111 26.70 3.67 11.43
CA MET A 111 25.47 2.88 11.53
C MET A 111 25.04 2.42 10.14
N GLN A 112 25.31 1.16 9.83
CA GLN A 112 25.00 0.52 8.54
C GLN A 112 23.49 0.29 8.38
N ASP A 113 22.79 0.05 9.47
CA ASP A 113 21.33 -0.03 9.52
C ASP A 113 20.86 0.38 10.95
N LEU A 114 19.60 0.12 11.28
CA LEU A 114 19.03 0.49 12.59
C LEU A 114 19.74 -0.15 13.81
N ASP A 115 20.44 -1.27 13.63
CA ASP A 115 21.04 -2.08 14.70
C ASP A 115 22.52 -2.48 14.44
N THR A 116 23.03 -2.32 13.23
CA THR A 116 24.39 -2.74 12.86
C THR A 116 25.35 -1.54 12.80
N ALA A 117 26.43 -1.60 13.60
CA ALA A 117 27.51 -0.63 13.58
C ALA A 117 28.79 -1.22 12.95
N VAL A 118 29.44 -0.47 12.06
CA VAL A 118 30.68 -0.85 11.36
C VAL A 118 31.77 0.19 11.65
N PRO A 119 32.97 -0.19 12.15
CA PRO A 119 34.03 0.77 12.43
C PRO A 119 34.42 1.62 11.22
N LEU A 120 34.61 2.93 11.42
CA LEU A 120 35.14 3.81 10.38
C LEU A 120 36.62 3.51 10.12
N GLY A 121 37.01 3.53 8.84
CA GLY A 121 38.38 3.29 8.41
C GLY A 121 38.85 4.28 7.34
N GLU A 122 39.81 3.87 6.53
CA GLU A 122 40.32 4.66 5.40
C GLU A 122 39.25 4.85 4.32
N LYS A 123 38.53 3.77 4.00
CA LYS A 123 37.43 3.79 3.01
C LYS A 123 36.20 4.45 3.62
N PRO A 124 35.56 5.39 2.91
CA PRO A 124 34.29 5.96 3.34
C PRO A 124 33.18 4.90 3.35
N LEU A 125 32.27 5.02 4.30
CA LEU A 125 31.07 4.19 4.43
C LEU A 125 29.83 5.05 4.19
N SER A 126 28.85 4.51 3.47
CA SER A 126 27.60 5.18 3.13
C SER A 126 26.53 4.18 2.71
N ASN A 127 25.26 4.50 2.97
CA ASN A 127 24.12 3.67 2.59
C ASN A 127 23.43 4.24 1.35
N THR A 128 24.12 4.25 0.20
CA THR A 128 23.63 4.91 -1.02
C THR A 128 23.06 3.95 -2.06
N ALA A 129 21.96 4.38 -2.67
CA ALA A 129 21.39 3.78 -3.86
C ALA A 129 21.59 4.71 -5.06
N ALA A 130 21.65 4.13 -6.26
CA ALA A 130 21.57 4.88 -7.51
C ALA A 130 20.11 5.21 -7.82
N LEU A 131 19.84 6.37 -8.40
CA LEU A 131 18.51 6.68 -8.91
C LEU A 131 18.21 5.87 -10.17
N ARG A 132 16.96 5.44 -10.28
CA ARG A 132 16.44 4.76 -11.47
C ARG A 132 16.48 5.73 -12.66
N GLU A 133 17.06 5.28 -13.77
CA GLU A 133 17.16 6.04 -15.05
C GLU A 133 18.01 7.31 -15.00
N LEU A 134 18.67 7.60 -13.89
CA LEU A 134 19.88 8.41 -13.91
C LEU A 134 21.01 7.45 -14.32
N PRO A 135 21.51 7.50 -15.57
CA PRO A 135 22.73 6.77 -15.86
C PRO A 135 23.75 7.25 -14.84
N GLY A 136 24.44 6.31 -14.18
CA GLY A 136 25.66 6.67 -13.47
C GLY A 136 26.48 7.51 -14.45
N LEU A 137 26.61 8.82 -14.17
CA LEU A 137 27.46 9.68 -14.95
C LEU A 137 28.83 9.00 -14.93
N PRO A 138 29.54 8.94 -16.07
CA PRO A 138 30.73 8.12 -16.20
C PRO A 138 31.64 8.34 -15.00
N GLU A 139 32.07 7.23 -14.37
CA GLU A 139 33.08 7.26 -13.31
C GLU A 139 34.23 8.14 -13.81
N PHE A 140 34.35 9.34 -13.25
CA PHE A 140 35.36 10.28 -13.69
C PHE A 140 36.71 9.70 -13.26
N GLU A 141 37.52 9.22 -14.21
CA GLU A 141 38.86 8.72 -13.92
C GLU A 141 39.71 9.84 -13.27
N GLY A 142 40.15 9.61 -12.03
CA GLY A 142 41.21 10.37 -11.36
C GLY A 142 40.77 11.52 -10.45
N GLY A 143 40.74 11.25 -9.14
CA GLY A 143 40.81 12.25 -8.06
C GLY A 143 39.51 12.40 -7.25
N GLU A 144 39.65 12.53 -5.92
CA GLU A 144 38.58 12.69 -4.91
C GLU A 144 37.39 13.54 -5.42
N ARG A 145 36.27 12.90 -5.77
CA ARG A 145 35.04 13.59 -6.21
C ARG A 145 33.78 12.95 -5.60
N PRO A 146 32.74 13.77 -5.33
CA PRO A 146 31.45 13.30 -4.82
C PRO A 146 30.74 12.35 -5.81
N ASP A 147 30.06 11.34 -5.28
CA ASP A 147 29.29 10.33 -6.01
C ASP A 147 27.92 10.92 -6.45
N TYR A 148 27.97 11.89 -7.38
CA TYR A 148 26.83 12.68 -7.87
C TYR A 148 25.73 11.81 -8.50
N GLY A 149 24.46 12.11 -8.23
CA GLY A 149 23.32 11.34 -8.75
C GLY A 149 22.99 10.08 -7.95
N ARG A 150 23.53 9.98 -6.72
CA ARG A 150 23.13 8.97 -5.72
C ARG A 150 22.55 9.62 -4.49
N TYR A 151 21.75 8.86 -3.77
CA TYR A 151 21.08 9.28 -2.53
C TYR A 151 21.25 8.23 -1.43
N SER A 152 21.23 8.66 -0.19
CA SER A 152 21.15 7.76 0.96
C SER A 152 19.74 7.19 1.09
N ALA A 153 19.64 5.86 1.18
CA ALA A 153 18.36 5.15 1.30
C ALA A 153 17.63 5.54 2.60
N TYR A 154 18.38 5.68 3.69
CA TYR A 154 17.88 6.23 4.95
C TYR A 154 17.88 7.76 4.92
N PRO A 155 16.93 8.43 5.60
CA PRO A 155 16.86 9.89 5.63
C PRO A 155 17.92 10.53 6.54
N LEU A 156 18.82 9.73 7.11
CA LEU A 156 19.91 10.17 7.97
C LEU A 156 21.13 9.25 7.86
N GLY A 157 22.29 9.78 8.26
CA GLY A 157 23.50 9.03 8.54
C GLY A 157 23.98 9.30 9.96
N THR A 158 24.33 8.22 10.67
CA THR A 158 24.72 8.29 12.07
C THR A 158 26.07 7.63 12.27
N VAL A 159 26.90 8.26 13.10
CA VAL A 159 28.13 7.68 13.62
C VAL A 159 28.08 7.64 15.14
N GLU A 160 28.64 6.60 15.74
CA GLU A 160 28.67 6.43 17.20
C GLU A 160 30.06 6.10 17.74
N GLN A 161 30.30 6.49 18.98
CA GLN A 161 31.48 6.13 19.76
C GLN A 161 31.11 6.07 21.25
N GLY A 162 31.35 4.93 21.90
CA GLY A 162 31.26 4.83 23.37
C GLY A 162 29.90 5.23 23.97
N GLY A 163 28.80 5.03 23.22
CA GLY A 163 27.44 5.42 23.62
C GLY A 163 27.10 6.89 23.35
N GLU A 164 27.99 7.66 22.72
CA GLU A 164 27.69 8.96 22.11
C GLU A 164 27.44 8.78 20.61
N TYR A 165 26.63 9.65 20.01
CA TYR A 165 26.45 9.66 18.57
C TYR A 165 26.34 11.07 18.00
N VAL A 166 26.66 11.18 16.72
CA VAL A 166 26.43 12.35 15.87
C VAL A 166 25.69 11.88 14.62
N ALA A 167 24.64 12.60 14.23
CA ALA A 167 23.82 12.29 13.07
C ALA A 167 23.56 13.55 12.23
N LEU A 168 23.55 13.35 10.92
CA LEU A 168 23.04 14.30 9.94
C LEU A 168 21.80 13.70 9.29
N ALA A 169 20.75 14.49 9.12
CA ALA A 169 19.51 14.06 8.51
C ALA A 169 19.01 15.08 7.49
N ARG A 170 18.22 14.60 6.53
CA ARG A 170 17.45 15.42 5.60
C ARG A 170 15.98 15.34 6.03
N PRO A 171 15.24 16.46 6.07
CA PRO A 171 13.79 16.40 6.24
C PRO A 171 13.19 15.46 5.19
N VAL A 172 12.37 14.51 5.64
CA VAL A 172 11.70 13.54 4.76
C VAL A 172 10.71 14.18 3.76
N SER A 173 10.32 15.44 3.98
CA SER A 173 9.50 16.22 3.05
C SER A 173 10.31 16.98 1.98
N GLN A 174 11.65 17.00 2.08
CA GLN A 174 12.51 17.75 1.16
C GLN A 174 12.89 16.90 -0.05
N LEU A 175 12.56 17.38 -1.25
CA LEU A 175 12.96 16.75 -2.52
C LEU A 175 14.39 17.17 -2.89
N ALA A 176 15.37 16.46 -2.34
CA ALA A 176 16.79 16.69 -2.57
C ALA A 176 17.58 15.38 -2.50
N LEU A 177 18.55 15.23 -3.38
CA LEU A 177 19.50 14.12 -3.32
C LEU A 177 20.55 14.42 -2.27
N VAL A 178 20.53 13.65 -1.18
CA VAL A 178 21.48 13.80 -0.08
C VAL A 178 22.18 12.48 0.17
N ARG A 179 23.51 12.53 0.30
CA ARG A 179 24.36 11.40 0.69
C ARG A 179 24.99 11.69 2.04
N PHE A 180 24.88 10.74 2.96
CA PHE A 180 25.59 10.78 4.23
C PHE A 180 26.78 9.83 4.21
N ILE A 181 27.96 10.30 4.61
CA ILE A 181 29.21 9.57 4.46
C ILE A 181 29.98 9.63 5.79
N GLY A 182 30.40 8.48 6.31
CA GLY A 182 31.30 8.37 7.44
C GLY A 182 32.72 7.99 6.98
N GLN A 183 33.76 8.65 7.50
CA GLN A 183 35.15 8.31 7.21
C GLN A 183 36.03 8.46 8.44
N GLY A 184 36.98 7.55 8.66
CA GLY A 184 37.81 7.49 9.87
C GLY A 184 39.19 8.14 9.75
N GLN A 185 39.73 8.28 8.53
CA GLN A 185 41.10 8.77 8.29
C GLN A 185 41.14 9.90 7.23
N PRO A 186 42.08 10.87 7.33
CA PRO A 186 43.10 11.02 8.38
C PRO A 186 42.55 11.54 9.72
N SER A 187 41.29 11.99 9.73
CA SER A 187 40.54 12.36 10.93
C SER A 187 39.09 11.89 10.79
N PRO A 188 38.45 11.41 11.86
CA PRO A 188 37.06 11.00 11.81
C PRO A 188 36.14 12.15 11.37
N ARG A 189 35.25 11.89 10.41
CA ARG A 189 34.30 12.86 9.88
C ARG A 189 32.96 12.22 9.53
N LEU A 190 31.90 13.01 9.69
CA LEU A 190 30.57 12.76 9.14
C LEU A 190 30.25 13.87 8.13
N THR A 191 29.93 13.47 6.92
CA THR A 191 29.70 14.39 5.80
C THR A 191 28.29 14.23 5.26
N ALA A 192 27.64 15.33 4.90
CA ALA A 192 26.45 15.33 4.05
C ALA A 192 26.77 16.03 2.72
N GLU A 193 26.45 15.40 1.60
CA GLU A 193 26.57 15.97 0.27
C GLU A 193 25.20 16.09 -0.39
N LEU A 194 24.87 17.28 -0.88
CA LEU A 194 23.59 17.58 -1.52
C LEU A 194 23.79 18.08 -2.95
N ASP A 195 23.14 17.42 -3.91
CA ASP A 195 23.24 17.73 -5.34
C ASP A 195 22.13 18.68 -5.76
N PHE A 196 22.47 19.70 -6.53
CA PHE A 196 21.51 20.62 -7.14
C PHE A 196 22.10 21.36 -8.34
N ALA A 197 21.26 22.03 -9.11
CA ALA A 197 21.65 22.96 -10.15
C ALA A 197 21.12 24.37 -9.86
N LEU A 198 21.85 25.37 -10.36
CA LEU A 198 21.44 26.77 -10.41
C LEU A 198 21.31 27.17 -11.87
N SER A 199 20.13 27.65 -12.27
CA SER A 199 19.87 28.07 -13.65
C SER A 199 18.92 29.27 -13.67
N GLU A 200 18.62 29.81 -14.86
CA GLU A 200 17.52 30.79 -14.98
C GLU A 200 16.14 30.15 -14.72
N TYR A 201 16.06 28.81 -14.76
CA TYR A 201 14.84 28.05 -14.58
C TYR A 201 14.54 27.72 -13.11
N THR A 202 15.52 27.78 -12.21
CA THR A 202 15.26 27.49 -10.78
C THR A 202 14.24 28.46 -10.21
N ASN A 203 13.57 28.06 -9.13
CA ASN A 203 12.60 28.89 -8.43
C ASN A 203 13.04 29.14 -6.98
N PRO A 204 13.53 30.35 -6.62
CA PRO A 204 13.81 31.50 -7.48
C PRO A 204 14.97 31.30 -8.49
N PRO A 205 15.06 32.10 -9.56
CA PRO A 205 16.14 31.98 -10.54
C PRO A 205 17.52 32.16 -9.90
N ARG A 206 18.48 31.32 -10.32
CA ARG A 206 19.89 31.33 -9.89
C ARG A 206 20.09 31.10 -8.39
N GLU A 207 19.13 30.45 -7.76
CA GLU A 207 19.11 30.25 -6.31
C GLU A 207 18.63 28.83 -5.96
N ALA A 208 19.22 28.27 -4.90
CA ALA A 208 18.77 27.04 -4.27
C ALA A 208 18.71 27.23 -2.75
N ALA A 209 17.64 26.75 -2.13
CA ALA A 209 17.48 26.69 -0.69
C ALA A 209 17.19 25.26 -0.26
N PHE A 210 17.84 24.83 0.82
CA PHE A 210 17.69 23.48 1.35
C PHE A 210 17.97 23.43 2.86
N GLU A 211 17.55 22.33 3.49
CA GLU A 211 17.67 22.12 4.92
C GLU A 211 18.37 20.79 5.23
N LEU A 212 19.26 20.82 6.22
CA LEU A 212 19.90 19.66 6.85
C LEU A 212 19.75 19.74 8.36
N TRP A 213 19.65 18.60 9.03
CA TRP A 213 19.40 18.51 10.46
C TRP A 213 20.60 17.86 11.14
N PHE A 214 21.01 18.43 12.26
CA PHE A 214 22.08 17.92 13.09
C PHE A 214 21.51 17.44 14.41
N ALA A 215 21.85 16.21 14.79
CA ALA A 215 21.56 15.65 16.10
C ALA A 215 22.83 15.09 16.74
N ALA A 216 23.01 15.32 18.04
CA ALA A 216 24.04 14.66 18.84
C ALA A 216 23.47 14.27 20.20
N GLY A 217 23.71 13.04 20.62
CA GLY A 217 23.08 12.48 21.81
C GLY A 217 23.86 11.34 22.44
N ARG A 218 23.27 10.75 23.48
CA ARG A 218 23.80 9.61 24.21
C ARG A 218 22.75 8.53 24.34
N VAL A 219 23.09 7.32 23.89
CA VAL A 219 22.24 6.13 23.97
C VAL A 219 23.13 4.89 24.05
N ALA A 220 22.58 3.75 24.47
CA ALA A 220 23.33 2.50 24.44
C ALA A 220 23.86 2.22 23.00
N PRO A 221 25.09 1.67 22.85
CA PRO A 221 25.68 1.38 21.54
C PRO A 221 24.74 0.60 20.63
N THR A 222 24.91 0.73 19.31
CA THR A 222 24.08 0.14 18.24
C THR A 222 22.65 0.66 18.14
N ARG A 223 22.21 1.54 19.05
CA ARG A 223 20.85 2.13 19.05
C ARG A 223 20.82 3.59 18.62
N SER A 224 21.97 4.15 18.26
CA SER A 224 22.15 5.55 17.89
C SER A 224 21.32 5.95 16.67
N MET A 225 21.26 5.12 15.63
CA MET A 225 20.43 5.41 14.45
C MET A 225 18.94 5.41 14.76
N ARG A 226 18.48 4.48 15.61
CA ARG A 226 17.08 4.42 16.10
C ARG A 226 16.70 5.66 16.90
N ASP A 227 17.59 6.14 17.77
CA ASP A 227 17.38 7.39 18.51
C ASP A 227 17.36 8.59 17.56
N ALA A 228 18.34 8.69 16.66
CA ALA A 228 18.46 9.77 15.69
C ALA A 228 17.26 9.85 14.71
N LEU A 229 16.69 8.69 14.35
CA LEU A 229 15.55 8.58 13.44
C LEU A 229 14.31 9.31 13.95
N MET A 230 14.08 9.32 15.27
CA MET A 230 12.95 10.07 15.86
C MET A 230 13.01 11.56 15.50
N PHE A 231 14.23 12.09 15.31
CA PHE A 231 14.42 13.48 14.95
C PHE A 231 14.17 13.73 13.48
N ALA A 232 14.63 12.88 12.56
CA ALA A 232 14.39 13.07 11.12
C ALA A 232 12.89 13.21 10.73
N HIS A 233 11.99 12.71 11.59
CA HIS A 233 10.53 12.72 11.38
C HIS A 233 9.75 13.77 12.21
N LEU A 234 10.41 14.64 12.98
CA LEU A 234 9.73 15.63 13.83
C LEU A 234 8.72 16.57 13.13
N PRO A 235 8.88 16.99 11.86
CA PRO A 235 7.91 17.85 11.19
C PRO A 235 6.57 17.12 10.98
N GLN A 236 6.61 15.81 10.73
CA GLN A 236 5.41 14.98 10.56
C GLN A 236 4.64 14.86 11.88
N ALA A 237 5.36 14.91 12.99
CA ALA A 237 4.86 14.81 14.35
C ALA A 237 3.97 16.01 14.78
N GLY A 238 4.05 17.15 14.09
CA GLY A 238 3.31 18.36 14.45
C GLY A 238 2.56 19.08 13.32
N ALA A 239 2.89 18.84 12.05
CA ALA A 239 2.38 19.68 10.95
C ALA A 239 1.87 18.91 9.71
N VAL A 240 2.22 17.64 9.49
CA VAL A 240 1.78 16.89 8.31
C VAL A 240 1.68 15.42 8.64
N GLY A 241 0.46 14.91 8.65
CA GLY A 241 0.18 13.52 8.93
C GLY A 241 -1.08 13.47 9.74
N ARG A 242 -2.22 13.31 9.06
CA ARG A 242 -3.39 12.72 9.71
C ARG A 242 -2.89 11.54 10.52
N GLN A 243 -3.14 11.57 11.84
CA GLN A 243 -2.93 10.38 12.64
C GLN A 243 -3.76 9.26 11.98
N PRO A 244 -3.30 8.00 11.97
CA PRO A 244 -4.06 6.85 11.47
C PRO A 244 -5.48 6.70 12.07
N MET A 245 -5.82 7.52 13.08
CA MET A 245 -7.06 7.55 13.83
C MET A 245 -8.34 7.89 13.04
N GLU A 246 -8.24 8.27 11.77
CA GLU A 246 -9.40 8.40 10.86
C GLU A 246 -9.34 7.45 9.66
N ALA A 247 -8.30 6.60 9.58
CA ALA A 247 -8.20 5.58 8.54
C ALA A 247 -9.07 4.37 8.86
N PRO A 248 -9.56 3.64 7.84
CA PRO A 248 -10.15 2.31 8.03
C PRO A 248 -9.18 1.40 8.75
N ARG A 249 -9.73 0.37 9.38
CA ARG A 249 -8.97 -0.65 10.10
C ARG A 249 -7.82 -1.16 9.21
N PRO A 250 -6.55 -1.08 9.66
CA PRO A 250 -5.43 -1.60 8.89
C PRO A 250 -5.64 -3.09 8.61
N GLY A 251 -5.36 -3.52 7.38
CA GLY A 251 -5.53 -4.90 6.95
C GLY A 251 -4.85 -5.20 5.63
N GLY A 252 -5.15 -6.37 5.07
CA GLY A 252 -4.66 -6.81 3.76
C GLY A 252 -5.09 -5.88 2.63
N TRP A 253 -4.31 -5.87 1.55
CA TRP A 253 -4.61 -5.16 0.31
C TRP A 253 -5.15 -6.13 -0.74
N MET A 254 -6.35 -5.83 -1.26
CA MET A 254 -6.99 -6.53 -2.37
C MET A 254 -6.86 -5.77 -3.70
N PRO A 255 -6.20 -6.35 -4.71
CA PRO A 255 -6.10 -5.79 -6.05
C PRO A 255 -7.26 -6.21 -6.97
N PHE A 256 -8.07 -5.27 -7.43
CA PHE A 256 -9.13 -5.41 -8.46
C PHE A 256 -10.29 -6.39 -8.19
N TRP A 257 -10.06 -7.47 -7.45
CA TRP A 257 -11.03 -8.55 -7.23
C TRP A 257 -12.13 -8.11 -6.27
N ASP A 258 -13.36 -8.53 -6.55
CA ASP A 258 -14.55 -8.22 -5.74
C ASP A 258 -14.58 -9.11 -4.49
N LEU A 259 -14.45 -8.51 -3.31
CA LEU A 259 -14.44 -9.22 -2.03
C LEU A 259 -15.70 -10.07 -1.81
N SER A 260 -16.84 -9.70 -2.41
CA SER A 260 -18.09 -10.44 -2.27
C SER A 260 -18.09 -11.81 -2.95
N LYS A 261 -17.06 -12.10 -3.75
CA LYS A 261 -16.85 -13.41 -4.39
C LYS A 261 -16.08 -14.40 -3.53
N ILE A 262 -15.50 -13.96 -2.41
CA ILE A 262 -14.70 -14.80 -1.52
C ILE A 262 -15.58 -15.23 -0.34
N PRO A 263 -15.82 -16.54 -0.14
CA PRO A 263 -16.55 -17.01 1.03
C PRO A 263 -15.82 -16.67 2.33
N ASN A 264 -16.56 -16.13 3.31
CA ASN A 264 -16.07 -15.77 4.63
C ASN A 264 -14.85 -14.84 4.54
N VAL A 265 -14.97 -13.83 3.68
CA VAL A 265 -13.86 -12.93 3.33
C VAL A 265 -13.33 -12.11 4.51
N ASP A 266 -14.15 -11.90 5.53
CA ASP A 266 -13.82 -11.21 6.78
C ASP A 266 -12.72 -11.93 7.60
N GLU A 267 -12.54 -13.24 7.40
CA GLU A 267 -11.48 -14.03 8.06
C GLU A 267 -10.07 -13.65 7.58
N PHE A 268 -9.94 -13.02 6.40
CA PHE A 268 -8.65 -12.61 5.84
C PHE A 268 -8.19 -11.22 6.30
N GLY A 269 -9.09 -10.42 6.86
CA GLY A 269 -8.77 -9.11 7.43
C GLY A 269 -8.30 -8.08 6.40
N PHE A 270 -9.01 -7.92 5.28
CA PHE A 270 -8.73 -6.86 4.31
C PHE A 270 -9.05 -5.48 4.90
N GLY A 271 -8.17 -4.51 4.64
CA GLY A 271 -8.36 -3.11 5.01
C GLY A 271 -8.39 -2.16 3.82
N TYR A 272 -7.90 -2.60 2.65
CA TYR A 272 -7.75 -1.74 1.48
C TYR A 272 -8.14 -2.49 0.19
N GLN A 273 -8.99 -1.85 -0.62
CA GLN A 273 -9.49 -2.33 -1.89
C GLN A 273 -9.05 -1.38 -3.02
N GLU A 274 -8.25 -1.90 -3.94
CA GLU A 274 -7.88 -1.20 -5.16
C GLU A 274 -8.95 -1.37 -6.24
N GLY A 275 -9.19 -0.29 -7.00
CA GLY A 275 -10.13 -0.27 -8.13
C GLY A 275 -11.57 -0.01 -7.71
N ALA A 276 -11.91 -0.26 -6.44
CA ALA A 276 -13.22 -0.01 -5.84
C ALA A 276 -14.38 -0.69 -6.62
N PRO A 277 -14.31 -2.02 -6.88
CA PRO A 277 -15.32 -2.72 -7.67
C PRO A 277 -16.69 -2.80 -6.98
N ASN A 278 -16.73 -2.82 -5.64
CA ASN A 278 -17.98 -2.93 -4.87
C ASN A 278 -17.92 -2.13 -3.53
N PRO A 279 -17.81 -0.80 -3.58
CA PRO A 279 -17.49 0.02 -2.41
C PRO A 279 -18.46 -0.16 -1.24
N LYS A 280 -19.75 -0.36 -1.54
CA LYS A 280 -20.78 -0.59 -0.52
C LYS A 280 -20.54 -1.89 0.27
N PHE A 281 -20.07 -2.95 -0.40
CA PHE A 281 -19.73 -4.19 0.27
C PHE A 281 -18.43 -4.03 1.06
N ASP A 282 -17.45 -3.34 0.48
CA ASP A 282 -16.16 -3.07 1.10
C ASP A 282 -16.34 -2.24 2.40
N ASP A 283 -17.16 -1.19 2.37
CA ASP A 283 -17.57 -0.37 3.53
C ASP A 283 -18.18 -1.22 4.64
N ALA A 284 -19.07 -2.15 4.27
CA ALA A 284 -19.75 -3.02 5.23
C ALA A 284 -18.77 -3.97 5.93
N LEU A 285 -17.63 -4.29 5.30
CA LEU A 285 -16.52 -5.04 5.88
C LEU A 285 -15.48 -4.14 6.57
N GLY A 286 -15.59 -2.82 6.45
CA GLY A 286 -14.62 -1.85 6.97
C GLY A 286 -13.34 -1.73 6.14
N ALA A 287 -13.35 -2.12 4.86
CA ALA A 287 -12.24 -2.00 3.94
C ALA A 287 -12.37 -0.71 3.08
N ALA A 288 -11.31 0.10 3.02
CA ALA A 288 -11.34 1.32 2.21
C ALA A 288 -11.29 1.04 0.72
N SER A 289 -12.12 1.73 -0.04
CA SER A 289 -12.15 1.68 -1.50
C SER A 289 -11.36 2.83 -2.14
N PHE A 290 -10.36 2.49 -2.95
CA PHE A 290 -9.52 3.45 -3.66
C PHE A 290 -9.76 3.43 -5.16
N VAL A 291 -10.00 4.59 -5.75
CA VAL A 291 -10.13 4.68 -7.21
C VAL A 291 -8.74 4.62 -7.84
N TYR A 292 -8.56 3.67 -8.76
CA TYR A 292 -7.31 3.44 -9.48
C TYR A 292 -6.90 4.66 -10.33
N PHE A 293 -5.66 5.09 -10.21
CA PHE A 293 -5.03 6.12 -11.02
C PHE A 293 -3.61 5.71 -11.41
N HIS A 294 -3.33 5.75 -12.71
CA HIS A 294 -2.00 5.50 -13.25
C HIS A 294 -1.35 6.82 -13.62
N CYS A 295 -0.33 7.23 -12.87
CA CYS A 295 0.44 8.45 -13.15
C CYS A 295 1.76 8.16 -13.87
N ALA A 296 2.15 6.88 -14.03
CA ALA A 296 3.45 6.51 -14.55
C ALA A 296 3.63 6.77 -16.06
N GLY A 297 2.56 7.08 -16.80
CA GLY A 297 2.58 7.40 -18.24
C GLY A 297 1.28 7.04 -18.94
N GLU A 298 1.28 7.07 -20.27
CA GLU A 298 0.15 6.68 -21.14
C GLU A 298 0.61 5.59 -22.12
N PHE A 299 -0.31 4.68 -22.45
CA PHE A 299 -0.09 3.67 -23.49
C PHE A 299 -0.85 4.06 -24.76
N ALA A 300 -0.22 3.93 -25.92
CA ALA A 300 -0.88 4.22 -27.18
C ALA A 300 -0.61 3.13 -28.22
N ASN A 301 -1.65 2.83 -29.00
CA ASN A 301 -1.57 2.01 -30.20
C ASN A 301 -1.57 2.90 -31.44
N VAL A 302 -0.76 2.53 -32.43
CA VAL A 302 -0.76 3.19 -33.73
C VAL A 302 -1.67 2.41 -34.67
N GLU A 303 -2.66 3.08 -35.25
CA GLU A 303 -3.64 2.44 -36.11
C GLU A 303 -2.96 1.74 -37.30
N GLY A 304 -3.25 0.45 -37.47
CA GLY A 304 -2.70 -0.37 -38.54
C GLY A 304 -1.25 -0.85 -38.33
N TYR A 305 -0.55 -0.41 -37.28
CA TYR A 305 0.81 -0.88 -36.98
C TYR A 305 0.80 -2.27 -36.36
N LYS A 306 1.65 -3.16 -36.88
CA LYS A 306 1.82 -4.52 -36.33
C LYS A 306 3.17 -4.67 -35.65
N ARG A 307 3.18 -4.43 -34.35
CA ARG A 307 4.33 -4.59 -33.46
C ARG A 307 5.06 -5.92 -33.67
N GLY A 308 6.39 -5.85 -33.72
CA GLY A 308 7.28 -7.00 -33.90
C GLY A 308 7.38 -7.53 -35.34
N THR A 309 6.56 -7.02 -36.27
CA THR A 309 6.57 -7.45 -37.68
C THR A 309 6.91 -6.31 -38.65
N GLU A 310 6.68 -5.06 -38.25
CA GLU A 310 6.89 -3.87 -39.05
C GLU A 310 7.92 -2.93 -38.39
N PRO A 311 8.64 -2.10 -39.16
CA PRO A 311 9.53 -1.08 -38.58
C PRO A 311 8.72 -0.06 -37.77
N LEU A 312 9.40 0.68 -36.87
CA LEU A 312 8.75 1.70 -36.06
C LEU A 312 8.05 2.75 -36.94
N PRO A 313 6.80 3.15 -36.61
CA PRO A 313 6.12 4.25 -37.28
C PRO A 313 6.90 5.57 -37.15
N PRO A 314 6.63 6.56 -38.01
CA PRO A 314 7.21 7.89 -37.88
C PRO A 314 6.95 8.50 -36.50
N TYR A 315 7.95 9.23 -35.97
CA TYR A 315 7.87 9.90 -34.66
C TYR A 315 6.56 10.69 -34.46
N GLU A 316 6.21 11.54 -35.44
CA GLU A 316 5.00 12.35 -35.37
C GLU A 316 3.72 11.52 -35.30
N THR A 317 3.70 10.35 -35.94
CA THR A 317 2.55 9.43 -35.88
C THR A 317 2.41 8.82 -34.48
N ILE A 318 3.53 8.53 -33.82
CA ILE A 318 3.55 8.02 -32.44
C ILE A 318 3.07 9.09 -31.47
N ILE A 319 3.60 10.32 -31.56
CA ILE A 319 3.18 11.42 -30.68
C ILE A 319 1.71 11.80 -30.91
N ALA A 320 1.26 11.82 -32.17
CA ALA A 320 -0.16 12.04 -32.48
C ALA A 320 -1.07 10.96 -31.85
N ALA A 321 -0.63 9.70 -31.79
CA ALA A 321 -1.39 8.64 -31.12
C ALA A 321 -1.52 8.91 -29.62
N PHE A 322 -0.46 9.36 -28.94
CA PHE A 322 -0.53 9.75 -27.54
C PHE A 322 -1.41 10.99 -27.31
N ASN A 323 -1.28 12.04 -28.12
CA ASN A 323 -2.11 13.23 -28.02
C ASN A 323 -3.60 12.91 -28.19
N ARG A 324 -3.95 11.96 -29.08
CA ARG A 324 -5.32 11.48 -29.23
C ARG A 324 -5.82 10.80 -27.95
N VAL A 325 -5.07 9.86 -27.39
CA VAL A 325 -5.44 9.17 -26.14
C VAL A 325 -5.56 10.17 -24.98
N ALA A 326 -4.60 11.07 -24.84
CA ALA A 326 -4.62 12.11 -23.81
C ALA A 326 -5.83 13.04 -23.95
N GLN A 327 -6.24 13.40 -25.17
CA GLN A 327 -7.43 14.20 -25.42
C GLN A 327 -8.72 13.44 -25.10
N GLU A 328 -8.81 12.17 -25.48
CA GLU A 328 -9.95 11.30 -25.13
C GLU A 328 -10.10 11.14 -23.63
N HIS A 329 -8.98 11.00 -22.90
CA HIS A 329 -8.97 10.86 -21.46
C HIS A 329 -9.21 12.19 -20.75
N SER A 330 -8.39 13.21 -20.99
CA SER A 330 -8.36 14.44 -20.19
C SER A 330 -9.19 15.59 -20.75
N GLY A 331 -9.60 15.53 -22.02
CA GLY A 331 -10.23 16.65 -22.73
C GLY A 331 -9.27 17.77 -23.14
N VAL A 332 -7.98 17.66 -22.82
CA VAL A 332 -6.94 18.62 -23.19
C VAL A 332 -6.31 18.18 -24.52
N ALA A 333 -6.20 19.09 -25.48
CA ALA A 333 -5.56 18.80 -26.77
C ALA A 333 -4.05 19.03 -26.71
N ASN A 334 -3.29 18.29 -27.52
CA ASN A 334 -1.83 18.45 -27.71
C ASN A 334 -1.04 18.40 -26.40
N VAL A 335 -1.47 17.53 -25.49
CA VAL A 335 -0.92 17.45 -24.15
C VAL A 335 0.57 17.08 -24.18
N TRP A 336 0.98 16.16 -25.03
CA TRP A 336 2.35 15.64 -25.04
C TRP A 336 3.32 16.66 -25.64
N ASP A 337 2.82 17.58 -26.47
CA ASP A 337 3.61 18.67 -27.03
C ASP A 337 4.04 19.68 -25.95
N VAL A 338 3.31 19.72 -24.83
CA VAL A 338 3.54 20.66 -23.72
C VAL A 338 4.06 19.96 -22.46
N CYS A 339 3.58 18.75 -22.20
CA CYS A 339 3.82 18.01 -20.97
C CYS A 339 4.62 16.73 -21.19
N GLY A 340 4.95 16.34 -22.43
CA GLY A 340 5.75 15.15 -22.69
C GLY A 340 7.18 15.34 -22.20
N ILE A 341 7.72 14.38 -21.46
CA ILE A 341 9.11 14.43 -20.99
C ILE A 341 10.05 14.53 -22.19
N GLN A 342 10.97 15.48 -22.19
CA GLN A 342 11.92 15.66 -23.29
C GLN A 342 13.27 15.01 -22.99
N ASP A 343 13.83 14.34 -23.99
CA ASP A 343 15.18 13.78 -23.97
C ASP A 343 16.28 14.85 -24.16
N ALA A 344 17.53 14.39 -24.29
CA ALA A 344 18.68 15.26 -24.44
C ALA A 344 18.59 16.16 -25.69
N GLU A 345 17.95 15.67 -26.75
CA GLU A 345 17.78 16.31 -28.04
C GLU A 345 16.54 17.22 -28.11
N GLY A 346 15.73 17.28 -27.05
CA GLY A 346 14.50 18.06 -26.98
C GLY A 346 13.30 17.37 -27.64
N LYS A 347 13.36 16.06 -27.86
CA LYS A 347 12.23 15.26 -28.35
C LYS A 347 11.50 14.60 -27.20
N ILE A 348 10.19 14.47 -27.33
CA ILE A 348 9.37 13.70 -26.38
C ILE A 348 9.86 12.24 -26.34
N ALA A 349 10.26 11.80 -25.16
CA ALA A 349 10.78 10.46 -24.90
C ALA A 349 9.64 9.43 -24.90
N TYR A 350 9.80 8.36 -25.67
CA TYR A 350 8.87 7.23 -25.70
C TYR A 350 9.65 5.91 -25.82
N ARG A 351 9.02 4.81 -25.42
CA ARG A 351 9.58 3.45 -25.59
C ARG A 351 8.56 2.50 -26.19
N PRO A 352 8.99 1.52 -27.01
CA PRO A 352 8.14 0.41 -27.41
C PRO A 352 7.69 -0.41 -26.18
N GLU A 353 6.46 -0.90 -26.20
CA GLU A 353 5.84 -1.66 -25.10
C GLU A 353 5.43 -3.07 -25.53
N ARG A 354 5.34 -4.00 -24.58
CA ARG A 354 5.07 -5.43 -24.82
C ARG A 354 3.68 -5.85 -24.35
N THR A 355 3.12 -5.18 -23.35
CA THR A 355 1.89 -5.67 -22.69
C THR A 355 0.65 -4.87 -23.08
N TYR A 356 0.57 -3.58 -22.72
CA TYR A 356 -0.69 -2.82 -22.76
C TYR A 356 -0.92 -1.96 -24.00
N GLY A 357 0.14 -1.68 -24.76
CA GLY A 357 0.05 -0.90 -25.99
C GLY A 357 1.29 -1.09 -26.86
N ASP A 358 1.31 -0.48 -28.04
CA ASP A 358 2.48 -0.50 -28.92
C ASP A 358 3.63 0.34 -28.37
N PHE A 359 3.28 1.47 -27.75
CA PHE A 359 4.21 2.43 -27.18
C PHE A 359 3.78 2.88 -25.79
N PHE A 360 4.77 3.32 -25.02
CA PHE A 360 4.61 3.95 -23.72
C PHE A 360 5.36 5.28 -23.69
N CYS A 361 4.71 6.32 -23.15
CA CYS A 361 5.29 7.65 -23.04
C CYS A 361 4.84 8.29 -21.72
N GLN A 362 5.73 9.09 -21.12
CA GLN A 362 5.51 9.70 -19.83
C GLN A 362 5.33 11.21 -19.98
N ALA A 363 4.48 11.78 -19.12
CA ALA A 363 4.29 13.21 -19.02
C ALA A 363 4.88 13.74 -17.71
N CYS A 364 5.32 15.00 -17.74
CA CYS A 364 5.47 15.80 -16.54
C CYS A 364 4.10 16.15 -16.01
N VAL A 365 3.78 15.61 -14.83
CA VAL A 365 2.49 15.80 -14.16
C VAL A 365 2.52 16.92 -13.14
N ASP A 366 3.48 17.84 -13.23
CA ASP A 366 3.55 19.01 -12.34
C ASP A 366 2.18 19.72 -12.29
N PRO A 367 1.62 20.00 -11.09
CA PRO A 367 0.33 20.66 -10.93
C PRO A 367 0.22 22.03 -11.60
N ASP A 368 1.33 22.71 -11.86
CA ASP A 368 1.36 24.02 -12.53
C ASP A 368 1.33 23.89 -14.07
N LEU A 369 1.44 22.67 -14.61
CA LEU A 369 1.28 22.38 -16.04
C LEU A 369 -0.16 21.95 -16.39
N PRO A 370 -0.63 22.19 -17.64
CA PRO A 370 -2.01 21.94 -18.03
C PRO A 370 -2.49 20.49 -17.79
N TYR A 371 -1.63 19.50 -18.07
CA TYR A 371 -1.99 18.09 -17.89
C TYR A 371 -2.09 17.70 -16.41
N GLY A 372 -1.05 18.03 -15.63
CA GLY A 372 -1.00 17.74 -14.19
C GLY A 372 -2.20 18.33 -13.46
N LYS A 373 -2.52 19.60 -13.77
CA LYS A 373 -3.72 20.27 -13.24
C LYS A 373 -5.02 19.56 -13.63
N ALA A 374 -5.22 19.26 -14.91
CA ALA A 374 -6.46 18.63 -15.40
C ALA A 374 -6.67 17.24 -14.79
N MET A 375 -5.59 16.45 -14.68
CA MET A 375 -5.63 15.12 -14.06
C MET A 375 -5.88 15.20 -12.56
N ALA A 376 -5.30 16.18 -11.87
CA ALA A 376 -5.57 16.40 -10.46
C ALA A 376 -7.05 16.74 -10.24
N ASP A 377 -7.56 17.75 -10.95
CA ASP A 377 -8.95 18.22 -10.85
C ASP A 377 -9.93 17.08 -11.11
N ARG A 378 -9.70 16.30 -12.16
CA ARG A 378 -10.52 15.12 -12.47
C ARG A 378 -10.44 14.07 -11.38
N LEU A 379 -9.25 13.75 -10.86
CA LEU A 379 -9.10 12.74 -9.80
C LEU A 379 -9.82 13.15 -8.52
N VAL A 380 -9.66 14.40 -8.10
CA VAL A 380 -10.33 14.91 -6.90
C VAL A 380 -11.84 14.98 -7.12
N GLU A 381 -12.31 15.42 -8.28
CA GLU A 381 -13.73 15.35 -8.62
C GLU A 381 -14.24 13.90 -8.53
N ARG A 382 -13.49 12.95 -9.08
CA ARG A 382 -13.82 11.51 -9.07
C ARG A 382 -13.97 10.93 -7.67
N VAL A 383 -13.14 11.36 -6.73
CA VAL A 383 -13.12 10.87 -5.33
C VAL A 383 -14.09 11.63 -4.42
N THR A 384 -14.39 12.90 -4.73
CA THR A 384 -15.18 13.78 -3.85
C THR A 384 -16.61 14.03 -4.31
N THR A 385 -16.95 13.75 -5.58
CA THR A 385 -18.30 13.97 -6.11
C THR A 385 -19.14 12.69 -6.17
N THR A 386 -20.46 12.86 -6.13
CA THR A 386 -21.49 11.81 -6.06
C THR A 386 -21.63 10.95 -7.33
N LYS A 387 -20.71 11.04 -8.30
CA LYS A 387 -20.77 10.28 -9.56
C LYS A 387 -20.31 8.82 -9.37
N TYR A 388 -19.50 8.56 -8.34
CA TYR A 388 -19.18 7.23 -7.86
C TYR A 388 -20.12 6.86 -6.70
N PRO A 389 -20.33 5.55 -6.42
CA PRO A 389 -21.20 5.13 -5.32
C PRO A 389 -20.76 5.78 -4.01
N GLU A 390 -21.69 5.97 -3.08
CA GLU A 390 -21.34 6.10 -1.65
C GLU A 390 -20.28 5.03 -1.31
N GLY A 391 -19.24 5.40 -0.55
CA GLY A 391 -18.19 4.45 -0.10
C GLY A 391 -16.81 4.53 -0.78
N ILE A 392 -16.51 5.54 -1.60
CA ILE A 392 -15.13 5.77 -2.06
C ILE A 392 -14.33 6.50 -0.98
N ASP A 393 -13.19 5.94 -0.55
CA ASP A 393 -12.36 6.51 0.52
C ASP A 393 -11.15 7.28 0.02
N GLY A 394 -10.70 7.03 -1.21
CA GLY A 394 -9.46 7.65 -1.67
C GLY A 394 -9.07 7.36 -3.11
N CYS A 395 -7.82 7.66 -3.42
CA CYS A 395 -7.19 7.31 -4.69
C CYS A 395 -5.98 6.41 -4.49
N TYR A 396 -5.77 5.51 -5.45
CA TYR A 396 -4.63 4.62 -5.53
C TYR A 396 -3.71 5.04 -6.68
N TYR A 397 -2.42 5.16 -6.41
CA TYR A 397 -1.38 5.44 -7.40
C TYR A 397 -0.65 4.16 -7.77
N ASP A 398 -0.73 3.79 -9.04
CA ASP A 398 0.04 2.67 -9.60
C ASP A 398 1.44 3.14 -10.01
N GLY A 399 2.34 3.22 -9.04
CA GLY A 399 3.67 3.79 -9.20
C GLY A 399 3.69 5.32 -9.26
N ILE A 400 4.89 5.88 -9.39
CA ILE A 400 5.15 7.29 -9.64
C ILE A 400 6.04 7.40 -10.89
N ALA A 401 5.73 8.32 -11.80
CA ALA A 401 6.56 8.53 -12.99
C ALA A 401 7.97 9.01 -12.60
N ALA A 402 8.99 8.43 -13.22
CA ALA A 402 10.39 8.83 -13.08
C ALA A 402 11.01 9.00 -14.47
N GLY A 403 12.18 9.63 -14.54
CA GLY A 403 12.90 9.89 -15.78
C GLY A 403 13.58 11.25 -15.78
N LEU A 404 14.60 11.41 -16.61
CA LEU A 404 15.25 12.71 -16.84
C LEU A 404 14.44 13.53 -17.83
N ASP A 405 14.30 14.82 -17.53
CA ASP A 405 13.46 15.73 -18.29
C ASP A 405 14.16 17.07 -18.53
N TYR A 406 14.38 17.39 -19.80
CA TYR A 406 15.12 18.59 -20.23
C TYR A 406 14.23 19.70 -20.79
N ALA A 407 12.90 19.54 -20.71
CA ALA A 407 11.94 20.52 -21.22
C ALA A 407 12.03 21.86 -20.46
N PRO A 408 12.30 23.00 -21.13
CA PRO A 408 12.44 24.30 -20.48
C PRO A 408 11.22 24.74 -19.69
N GLU A 409 10.02 24.40 -20.15
CA GLU A 409 8.75 24.67 -19.48
C GLU A 409 8.61 23.86 -18.17
N HIS A 410 9.04 22.60 -18.16
CA HIS A 410 9.00 21.76 -16.95
C HIS A 410 10.04 22.21 -15.93
N LEU A 411 11.25 22.57 -16.38
CA LEU A 411 12.30 23.14 -15.52
C LEU A 411 11.83 24.41 -14.80
N ARG A 412 11.00 25.24 -15.45
CA ARG A 412 10.43 26.47 -14.85
C ARG A 412 9.25 26.22 -13.91
N ALA A 413 8.51 25.14 -14.14
CA ALA A 413 7.38 24.77 -13.29
C ALA A 413 7.84 24.14 -11.97
N ALA A 414 9.00 23.49 -11.97
CA ALA A 414 9.56 22.79 -10.81
C ALA A 414 9.63 23.67 -9.54
N ASN A 415 8.98 23.21 -8.47
CA ASN A 415 9.01 23.84 -7.15
C ASN A 415 10.05 23.18 -6.20
N HIS A 416 10.93 22.36 -6.76
CA HIS A 416 11.96 21.58 -6.08
C HIS A 416 13.35 21.87 -6.67
N LEU A 417 14.39 21.27 -6.08
CA LEU A 417 15.77 21.45 -6.56
C LEU A 417 15.98 20.74 -7.90
N LEU A 418 16.35 21.50 -8.92
CA LEU A 418 16.81 20.95 -10.20
C LEU A 418 18.14 20.21 -10.02
N LEU A 419 18.41 19.25 -10.90
CA LEU A 419 19.67 18.50 -10.94
C LEU A 419 20.53 18.97 -12.11
N TRP A 420 21.77 18.50 -12.15
CA TRP A 420 22.73 18.78 -13.23
C TRP A 420 23.06 17.54 -14.02
N ASP A 421 22.99 17.64 -15.34
CA ASP A 421 23.60 16.65 -16.22
C ASP A 421 25.05 17.06 -16.50
N GLY A 422 26.00 16.35 -15.88
CA GLY A 422 27.44 16.61 -16.05
C GLY A 422 27.98 16.27 -17.44
N ASN A 423 27.31 15.42 -18.22
CA ASN A 423 27.73 15.09 -19.58
C ASN A 423 27.32 16.19 -20.56
N LEU A 424 26.10 16.70 -20.40
CA LEU A 424 25.55 17.76 -21.24
C LEU A 424 25.86 19.17 -20.74
N ASN A 425 26.33 19.31 -19.50
CA ASN A 425 26.58 20.57 -18.81
C ASN A 425 25.38 21.51 -18.83
N ARG A 426 24.22 21.01 -18.40
CA ARG A 426 22.97 21.79 -18.33
C ARG A 426 22.05 21.28 -17.21
N PRO A 427 21.10 22.11 -16.73
CA PRO A 427 20.12 21.68 -15.74
C PRO A 427 19.18 20.61 -16.33
N VAL A 428 18.69 19.74 -15.46
CA VAL A 428 17.74 18.67 -15.78
C VAL A 428 16.76 18.50 -14.62
N ASN A 429 15.50 18.24 -14.93
CA ASN A 429 14.47 17.86 -13.96
C ASN A 429 14.50 16.33 -13.78
N TYR A 430 14.17 15.86 -12.58
CA TYR A 430 13.87 14.46 -12.36
C TYR A 430 12.37 14.31 -12.17
N ASN A 431 11.69 13.69 -13.13
CA ASN A 431 10.23 13.67 -13.19
C ASN A 431 9.55 13.00 -11.97
N LEU A 432 10.32 12.22 -11.18
CA LEU A 432 9.85 11.74 -9.88
C LEU A 432 9.46 12.89 -8.95
N TRP A 433 10.19 14.00 -8.97
CA TRP A 433 9.89 15.18 -8.16
C TRP A 433 8.58 15.84 -8.56
N SER A 434 8.37 16.11 -9.85
CA SER A 434 7.11 16.64 -10.36
C SER A 434 5.93 15.74 -9.98
N SER A 435 6.13 14.42 -10.01
CA SER A 435 5.09 13.46 -9.66
C SER A 435 4.82 13.39 -8.14
N ILE A 436 5.83 13.60 -7.30
CA ILE A 436 5.65 13.70 -5.85
C ILE A 436 5.01 15.03 -5.45
N GLU A 437 5.34 16.13 -6.13
CA GLU A 437 4.64 17.41 -5.98
C GLU A 437 3.18 17.29 -6.36
N TRP A 438 2.87 16.53 -7.41
CA TRP A 438 1.49 16.21 -7.77
C TRP A 438 0.80 15.36 -6.70
N ALA A 439 1.43 14.30 -6.19
CA ALA A 439 0.88 13.50 -5.08
C ALA A 439 0.62 14.35 -3.83
N LYS A 440 1.55 15.26 -3.49
CA LYS A 440 1.38 16.26 -2.43
C LYS A 440 0.20 17.19 -2.70
N HIS A 441 0.05 17.67 -3.94
CA HIS A 441 -1.08 18.52 -4.32
C HIS A 441 -2.42 17.82 -4.07
N ILE A 442 -2.55 16.54 -4.44
CA ILE A 442 -3.75 15.74 -4.13
C ILE A 442 -3.94 15.57 -2.62
N TYR A 443 -2.87 15.21 -1.90
CA TYR A 443 -2.88 15.05 -0.45
C TYR A 443 -3.42 16.30 0.28
N ASP A 444 -2.92 17.47 -0.10
CA ASP A 444 -3.33 18.75 0.46
C ASP A 444 -4.81 19.05 0.17
N ARG A 445 -5.30 18.71 -1.03
CA ARG A 445 -6.72 18.90 -1.38
C ARG A 445 -7.66 17.93 -0.69
N PHE A 446 -7.16 16.79 -0.22
CA PHE A 446 -7.94 15.89 0.62
C PHE A 446 -7.96 16.33 2.09
N ALA A 447 -7.08 17.23 2.52
CA ALA A 447 -7.02 17.66 3.93
C ALA A 447 -8.41 18.13 4.43
N GLY A 448 -8.88 17.55 5.54
CA GLY A 448 -10.18 17.85 6.13
C GLY A 448 -11.40 17.18 5.46
N THR A 449 -11.20 16.36 4.43
CA THR A 449 -12.29 15.65 3.73
C THR A 449 -12.49 14.20 4.19
N GLY A 450 -11.56 13.66 4.99
CA GLY A 450 -11.51 12.23 5.33
C GLY A 450 -10.92 11.34 4.23
N LYS A 451 -10.66 11.85 3.01
CA LYS A 451 -10.16 11.04 1.88
C LYS A 451 -8.68 10.70 1.97
N LEU A 452 -8.30 9.51 1.54
CA LEU A 452 -6.97 8.93 1.70
C LEU A 452 -6.21 8.79 0.37
N THR A 453 -4.90 8.66 0.48
CA THR A 453 -3.98 8.37 -0.63
C THR A 453 -3.28 7.03 -0.43
N MET A 454 -3.23 6.22 -1.48
CA MET A 454 -2.55 4.92 -1.49
C MET A 454 -1.53 4.88 -2.63
N LEU A 455 -0.36 4.27 -2.41
CA LEU A 455 0.70 4.17 -3.42
C LEU A 455 1.33 2.78 -3.44
N ASN A 456 1.46 2.20 -4.62
CA ASN A 456 2.29 1.04 -4.91
C ASN A 456 3.70 1.46 -5.37
N ASP A 457 4.75 1.06 -4.64
CA ASP A 457 6.13 1.16 -5.11
C ASP A 457 7.02 0.04 -4.54
N CYS A 458 7.37 -0.93 -5.38
CA CYS A 458 8.26 -2.04 -5.02
C CYS A 458 9.73 -1.62 -4.82
N SER A 459 10.15 -0.47 -5.35
CA SER A 459 11.54 0.02 -5.27
C SER A 459 11.85 0.73 -3.95
N LEU A 460 10.81 1.12 -3.20
CA LEU A 460 10.86 1.98 -2.01
C LEU A 460 11.44 3.38 -2.22
N VAL A 461 11.92 3.71 -3.43
CA VAL A 461 12.52 5.02 -3.74
C VAL A 461 11.50 6.13 -3.52
N SER A 462 10.26 5.93 -3.97
CA SER A 462 9.20 6.92 -3.80
C SER A 462 8.95 7.19 -2.32
N PHE A 463 8.98 6.17 -1.45
CA PHE A 463 8.75 6.37 -0.01
C PHE A 463 9.86 7.15 0.70
N THR A 464 11.07 7.21 0.13
CA THR A 464 12.13 8.10 0.62
C THR A 464 11.75 9.59 0.52
N PHE A 465 10.82 9.96 -0.37
CA PHE A 465 10.50 11.35 -0.70
C PHE A 465 9.00 11.69 -0.57
N ALA A 466 8.14 10.77 -0.97
CA ALA A 466 6.67 10.87 -0.95
C ALA A 466 6.06 10.37 0.36
N GLY A 467 6.83 9.69 1.23
CA GLY A 467 6.36 9.13 2.50
C GLY A 467 5.44 10.05 3.31
N PRO A 468 5.71 11.37 3.45
CA PRO A 468 4.81 12.28 4.17
C PRO A 468 3.40 12.42 3.57
N TYR A 469 3.28 12.29 2.25
CA TYR A 469 2.08 12.61 1.45
C TYR A 469 1.27 11.38 1.02
N ILE A 470 1.63 10.20 1.54
CA ILE A 470 0.94 8.93 1.28
C ILE A 470 0.39 8.37 2.59
N ASP A 471 -0.91 8.06 2.66
CA ASP A 471 -1.54 7.50 3.86
C ASP A 471 -1.35 5.98 3.95
N VAL A 472 -1.52 5.29 2.82
CA VAL A 472 -1.43 3.82 2.69
C VAL A 472 -0.33 3.46 1.69
N PRO A 473 0.94 3.35 2.12
CA PRO A 473 2.00 2.87 1.26
C PRO A 473 1.95 1.34 1.12
N GLY A 474 2.32 0.83 -0.06
CA GLY A 474 2.43 -0.59 -0.32
C GLY A 474 3.40 -0.92 -1.45
N GLY A 475 3.63 -2.20 -1.67
CA GLY A 475 4.51 -2.64 -2.76
C GLY A 475 4.29 -4.09 -3.15
N GLU A 476 4.36 -4.35 -4.46
CA GLU A 476 4.52 -5.70 -5.01
C GLU A 476 5.87 -6.31 -4.58
N MET A 477 5.82 -7.41 -3.84
CA MET A 477 7.00 -8.05 -3.24
C MET A 477 6.99 -9.56 -3.46
N SER A 478 8.15 -10.19 -3.27
CA SER A 478 8.24 -11.65 -3.24
C SER A 478 7.85 -12.20 -1.86
N LEU A 479 7.72 -13.52 -1.74
CA LEU A 479 7.59 -14.23 -0.46
C LEU A 479 8.80 -14.03 0.49
N TYR A 480 9.90 -13.48 -0.01
CA TYR A 480 11.10 -13.22 0.78
C TYR A 480 11.26 -11.72 1.06
N LEU A 481 10.61 -11.25 2.13
CA LEU A 481 10.86 -9.92 2.69
C LEU A 481 12.13 -9.96 3.54
N GLN A 482 13.19 -9.30 3.07
CA GLN A 482 14.45 -9.19 3.80
C GLN A 482 14.30 -8.30 5.03
N ARG A 483 15.02 -8.61 6.11
CA ARG A 483 15.01 -7.79 7.34
C ARG A 483 15.42 -6.35 7.06
N ASP A 484 16.48 -6.14 6.28
CA ASP A 484 16.98 -4.79 5.97
C ASP A 484 15.95 -3.98 5.19
N GLN A 485 15.18 -4.64 4.31
CA GLN A 485 14.05 -4.02 3.63
C GLN A 485 12.93 -3.64 4.60
N ALA A 486 12.56 -4.53 5.54
CA ALA A 486 11.54 -4.24 6.57
C ALA A 486 11.96 -3.09 7.51
N ARG A 487 13.24 -3.04 7.89
CA ARG A 487 13.83 -1.94 8.67
C ARG A 487 13.83 -0.63 7.91
N LEU A 488 14.17 -0.65 6.61
CA LEU A 488 14.10 0.53 5.76
C LEU A 488 12.67 1.05 5.63
N ILE A 489 11.69 0.17 5.40
CA ILE A 489 10.26 0.50 5.40
C ILE A 489 9.88 1.24 6.69
N ARG A 490 10.26 0.71 7.86
CA ARG A 490 9.99 1.36 9.15
C ARG A 490 10.73 2.67 9.34
N ALA A 491 11.97 2.77 8.88
CA ALA A 491 12.72 4.02 8.93
C ALA A 491 12.12 5.12 8.03
N LEU A 492 11.50 4.76 6.91
CA LEU A 492 10.88 5.72 6.00
C LEU A 492 9.46 6.12 6.41
N LEU A 493 8.70 5.19 6.98
CA LEU A 493 7.25 5.33 7.15
C LEU A 493 6.82 5.39 8.63
N MET A 494 7.73 5.12 9.56
CA MET A 494 7.47 5.12 11.00
C MET A 494 6.25 4.24 11.35
N GLY A 495 5.22 4.85 11.94
CA GLY A 495 3.99 4.20 12.36
C GLY A 495 2.93 4.05 11.27
N LYS A 496 3.17 4.48 10.02
CA LYS A 496 2.20 4.29 8.94
C LYS A 496 2.02 2.78 8.63
N PRO A 497 0.82 2.36 8.15
CA PRO A 497 0.64 1.01 7.61
C PRO A 497 1.60 0.80 6.44
N PHE A 498 1.96 -0.45 6.16
CA PHE A 498 2.61 -0.82 4.90
C PHE A 498 2.06 -2.16 4.46
N CYS A 499 1.56 -2.24 3.22
CA CYS A 499 0.90 -3.42 2.69
C CYS A 499 1.71 -4.01 1.55
N THR A 500 2.03 -5.29 1.67
CA THR A 500 2.70 -6.03 0.59
C THR A 500 1.67 -6.64 -0.35
N LEU A 501 2.05 -6.78 -1.62
CA LEU A 501 1.35 -7.63 -2.59
C LEU A 501 2.30 -8.75 -3.03
N VAL A 502 2.10 -9.95 -2.52
CA VAL A 502 2.96 -11.08 -2.85
C VAL A 502 2.75 -11.50 -4.30
N LYS A 503 3.83 -11.51 -5.07
CA LYS A 503 3.91 -12.12 -6.41
C LYS A 503 4.68 -13.42 -6.33
N ALA A 504 3.99 -14.53 -6.57
CA ALA A 504 4.56 -15.87 -6.57
C ALA A 504 3.78 -16.81 -7.49
N ASP A 505 4.38 -17.93 -7.85
CA ASP A 505 3.65 -19.07 -8.43
C ASP A 505 3.03 -19.88 -7.29
N PHE A 506 1.77 -19.58 -6.96
CA PHE A 506 1.07 -20.19 -5.82
C PHE A 506 0.83 -21.70 -5.97
N THR A 507 0.98 -22.26 -7.17
CA THR A 507 0.96 -23.72 -7.38
C THR A 507 2.17 -24.41 -6.74
N GLN A 508 3.26 -23.66 -6.53
CA GLN A 508 4.52 -24.17 -5.96
C GLN A 508 4.76 -23.68 -4.52
N VAL A 509 3.92 -22.78 -4.01
CA VAL A 509 4.06 -22.24 -2.65
C VAL A 509 3.42 -23.22 -1.67
N SER A 510 4.15 -23.61 -0.64
CA SER A 510 3.63 -24.43 0.46
C SER A 510 3.14 -23.57 1.63
N GLN A 511 2.24 -24.10 2.45
CA GLN A 511 1.75 -23.43 3.66
C GLN A 511 2.89 -23.04 4.64
N PRO A 512 3.94 -23.86 4.89
CA PRO A 512 5.06 -23.46 5.74
C PRO A 512 5.85 -22.26 5.20
N GLN A 513 6.06 -22.18 3.88
CA GLN A 513 6.71 -21.01 3.27
C GLN A 513 5.86 -19.74 3.45
N MET A 514 4.54 -19.89 3.35
CA MET A 514 3.60 -18.80 3.60
C MET A 514 3.65 -18.34 5.06
N GLU A 515 3.70 -19.28 6.00
CA GLU A 515 3.81 -18.98 7.43
C GLU A 515 5.11 -18.23 7.75
N THR A 516 6.25 -18.68 7.24
CA THR A 516 7.54 -17.98 7.40
C THR A 516 7.46 -16.54 6.90
N TYR A 517 6.81 -16.31 5.75
CA TYR A 517 6.60 -14.97 5.21
C TYR A 517 5.70 -14.12 6.13
N MET A 518 4.58 -14.65 6.61
CA MET A 518 3.68 -13.93 7.52
C MET A 518 4.35 -13.62 8.87
N ARG A 519 5.21 -14.50 9.39
CA ARG A 519 6.02 -14.23 10.59
C ARG A 519 6.96 -13.04 10.36
N ARG A 520 7.70 -13.02 9.25
CA ARG A 520 8.60 -11.90 8.92
C ARG A 520 7.85 -10.58 8.79
N CYS A 521 6.67 -10.59 8.17
CA CYS A 521 5.84 -9.39 8.08
C CYS A 521 5.34 -8.94 9.45
N THR A 522 4.78 -9.86 10.24
CA THR A 522 4.22 -9.58 11.57
C THR A 522 5.28 -9.06 12.54
N ALA A 523 6.53 -9.56 12.47
CA ALA A 523 7.66 -9.07 13.28
C ALA A 523 7.85 -7.54 13.17
N TYR A 524 7.54 -6.96 12.02
CA TYR A 524 7.64 -5.53 11.74
C TYR A 524 6.27 -4.85 11.62
N GLY A 525 5.16 -5.50 11.97
CA GLY A 525 3.81 -4.97 11.76
C GLY A 525 3.50 -4.66 10.29
N ILE A 526 4.05 -5.40 9.34
CA ILE A 526 3.76 -5.24 7.91
C ILE A 526 2.55 -6.10 7.55
N LEU A 527 1.64 -5.53 6.77
CA LEU A 527 0.39 -6.16 6.35
C LEU A 527 0.61 -6.91 5.03
N PHE A 528 -0.14 -7.98 4.82
CA PHE A 528 0.06 -8.88 3.68
C PHE A 528 -1.18 -9.02 2.81
N GLY A 529 -1.00 -8.72 1.53
CA GLY A 529 -1.93 -8.93 0.42
C GLY A 529 -1.25 -9.75 -0.68
N PHE A 530 -2.02 -10.15 -1.69
CA PHE A 530 -1.61 -11.13 -2.69
C PHE A 530 -1.98 -10.64 -4.08
N PHE A 531 -1.06 -10.82 -5.03
CA PHE A 531 -1.18 -10.35 -6.40
C PHE A 531 -0.77 -11.43 -7.39
N ASP A 532 -1.15 -11.19 -8.64
CA ASP A 532 -1.00 -12.10 -9.75
C ASP A 532 0.44 -12.20 -10.25
N ILE A 533 0.88 -13.40 -10.66
CA ILE A 533 2.25 -13.61 -11.19
C ILE A 533 2.48 -12.90 -12.53
N SER A 534 1.42 -12.75 -13.35
CA SER A 534 1.44 -11.99 -14.61
C SER A 534 0.15 -11.16 -14.75
N PRO A 535 0.26 -9.86 -15.07
CA PRO A 535 -0.91 -9.02 -15.35
C PRO A 535 -1.70 -9.44 -16.61
N SER A 536 -1.10 -10.23 -17.51
CA SER A 536 -1.72 -10.62 -18.78
C SER A 536 -2.64 -11.85 -18.69
N GLY A 537 -2.68 -12.54 -17.54
CA GLY A 537 -3.55 -13.70 -17.33
C GLY A 537 -3.16 -14.97 -18.12
N ASP A 538 -2.00 -15.00 -18.78
CA ASP A 538 -1.61 -16.10 -19.70
C ASP A 538 -1.12 -17.38 -18.99
N HIS A 539 -1.11 -17.44 -17.66
CA HIS A 539 -0.62 -18.60 -16.89
C HIS A 539 -1.72 -19.20 -16.00
N PRO A 540 -1.96 -20.53 -16.04
CA PRO A 540 -2.77 -21.20 -15.03
C PRO A 540 -2.06 -21.02 -13.67
N GLY A 541 -2.64 -20.24 -12.76
CA GLY A 541 -1.87 -19.64 -11.67
C GLY A 541 -2.11 -18.14 -11.46
N SER A 542 -2.86 -17.49 -12.35
CA SER A 542 -2.83 -16.03 -12.45
C SER A 542 -3.33 -15.32 -11.20
N SER A 543 -4.40 -15.75 -10.51
CA SER A 543 -4.92 -14.97 -9.36
C SER A 543 -5.18 -15.75 -8.08
N TYR A 544 -4.46 -15.44 -6.99
CA TYR A 544 -4.55 -16.17 -5.71
C TYR A 544 -5.98 -16.33 -5.18
N TRP A 545 -6.79 -15.28 -5.33
CA TRP A 545 -8.15 -15.21 -4.80
C TRP A 545 -9.20 -15.89 -5.68
N GLU A 546 -8.83 -16.36 -6.87
CA GLU A 546 -9.67 -17.19 -7.74
C GLU A 546 -9.62 -18.68 -7.39
N HIS A 547 -8.68 -19.09 -6.51
CA HIS A 547 -8.37 -20.49 -6.21
C HIS A 547 -8.61 -20.83 -4.74
N PRO A 548 -9.80 -21.37 -4.39
CA PRO A 548 -10.14 -21.76 -3.02
C PRO A 548 -9.14 -22.69 -2.36
N GLU A 549 -8.55 -23.61 -3.12
CA GLU A 549 -7.54 -24.54 -2.64
C GLU A 549 -6.27 -23.85 -2.11
N TRP A 550 -5.96 -22.62 -2.53
CA TRP A 550 -4.79 -21.88 -2.05
C TRP A 550 -5.13 -21.02 -0.84
N TYR A 551 -6.19 -20.22 -0.93
CA TYR A 551 -6.55 -19.35 0.19
C TYR A 551 -7.13 -20.14 1.38
N ASP A 552 -7.82 -21.26 1.17
CA ASP A 552 -8.32 -22.08 2.29
C ASP A 552 -7.20 -22.89 2.95
N ARG A 553 -6.17 -23.26 2.19
CA ARG A 553 -4.92 -23.81 2.76
C ARG A 553 -4.30 -22.80 3.74
N ASP A 554 -4.22 -21.53 3.36
CA ASP A 554 -3.53 -20.52 4.17
C ASP A 554 -4.46 -19.77 5.15
N ARG A 555 -5.78 -19.93 5.07
CA ARG A 555 -6.80 -19.27 5.92
C ARG A 555 -6.47 -19.33 7.43
N PRO A 556 -6.03 -20.47 8.01
CA PRO A 556 -5.64 -20.50 9.42
C PRO A 556 -4.48 -19.53 9.76
N LEU A 557 -3.58 -19.27 8.82
CA LEU A 557 -2.47 -18.33 9.00
C LEU A 557 -2.97 -16.89 9.02
N PHE A 558 -3.93 -16.51 8.16
CA PHE A 558 -4.54 -15.19 8.21
C PHE A 558 -5.21 -14.92 9.56
N ARG A 559 -6.02 -15.86 10.04
CA ARG A 559 -6.70 -15.76 11.34
C ARG A 559 -5.71 -15.61 12.50
N ARG A 560 -4.54 -16.25 12.38
CA ARG A 560 -3.47 -16.18 13.39
C ARG A 560 -2.66 -14.88 13.34
N TYR A 561 -2.20 -14.46 12.15
CA TYR A 561 -1.20 -13.40 12.02
C TYR A 561 -1.79 -12.03 11.64
N MET A 562 -2.87 -11.97 10.84
CA MET A 562 -3.41 -10.68 10.36
C MET A 562 -3.97 -9.81 11.49
N PRO A 563 -4.78 -10.34 12.43
CA PRO A 563 -5.27 -9.52 13.55
C PRO A 563 -4.13 -8.96 14.40
N ILE A 564 -3.09 -9.75 14.67
CA ILE A 564 -1.91 -9.33 15.43
C ILE A 564 -1.14 -8.26 14.68
N ALA A 565 -0.86 -8.45 13.38
CA ALA A 565 -0.17 -7.45 12.57
C ALA A 565 -0.94 -6.12 12.52
N SER A 566 -2.26 -6.19 12.37
CA SER A 566 -3.17 -5.03 12.37
C SER A 566 -3.16 -4.29 13.71
N GLU A 567 -3.11 -5.04 14.82
CA GLU A 567 -2.99 -4.49 16.18
C GLU A 567 -1.64 -3.79 16.39
N LEU A 568 -0.53 -4.39 15.91
CA LEU A 568 0.80 -3.77 15.97
C LEU A 568 0.87 -2.47 15.16
N VAL A 569 0.31 -2.45 13.94
CA VAL A 569 0.21 -1.23 13.13
C VAL A 569 -0.59 -0.15 13.85
N SER A 570 -1.74 -0.51 14.40
CA SER A 570 -2.63 0.41 15.11
C SER A 570 -1.99 0.96 16.38
N ALA A 571 -1.19 0.15 17.08
CA ALA A 571 -0.40 0.59 18.23
C ALA A 571 0.72 1.57 17.85
N GLY A 572 1.16 1.55 16.59
CA GLY A 572 2.17 2.44 16.03
C GLY A 572 3.59 2.01 16.40
N TRP A 573 4.41 1.75 15.38
CA TRP A 573 5.81 1.37 15.55
C TRP A 573 6.64 2.50 16.18
N ARG A 574 7.61 2.12 17.01
CA ARG A 574 8.55 3.02 17.67
C ARG A 574 9.98 2.68 17.29
N ALA A 575 10.69 3.69 16.81
CA ALA A 575 12.08 3.55 16.39
C ALA A 575 13.00 3.00 17.49
N LEU A 576 12.82 3.46 18.73
CA LEU A 576 13.64 3.10 19.87
C LEU A 576 12.84 2.20 20.85
N PRO A 577 13.00 0.86 20.80
CA PRO A 577 12.32 -0.06 21.72
C PRO A 577 12.79 0.17 23.15
N PRO A 578 11.93 0.25 24.18
CA PRO A 578 12.42 0.39 25.56
C PRO A 578 13.00 -0.91 26.14
N VAL A 579 13.12 -1.95 25.30
CA VAL A 579 13.60 -3.28 25.62
C VAL A 579 15.01 -3.46 25.07
N THR A 580 15.84 -4.23 25.78
CA THR A 580 17.19 -4.62 25.33
C THR A 580 17.41 -6.11 25.51
N VAL A 581 18.08 -6.74 24.55
CA VAL A 581 18.56 -8.13 24.71
C VAL A 581 19.76 -8.12 25.66
N GLU A 582 19.67 -8.86 26.77
CA GLU A 582 20.76 -9.04 27.73
C GLU A 582 21.58 -10.31 27.42
N GLU A 583 20.90 -11.39 27.02
CA GLU A 583 21.51 -12.69 26.70
C GLU A 583 20.86 -13.28 25.44
N GLY A 584 21.64 -14.00 24.63
CA GLY A 584 21.18 -14.59 23.37
C GLY A 584 21.22 -13.63 22.18
N ALA A 585 20.62 -14.03 21.07
CA ALA A 585 20.56 -13.24 19.84
C ALA A 585 19.13 -13.24 19.28
N ALA A 586 18.46 -12.08 19.39
CA ALA A 586 17.13 -11.84 18.83
C ALA A 586 17.04 -10.40 18.34
N PHE A 587 16.18 -10.18 17.35
CA PHE A 587 15.81 -8.86 16.87
C PHE A 587 14.55 -8.39 17.59
N VAL A 588 14.53 -7.11 17.95
CA VAL A 588 13.48 -6.53 18.79
C VAL A 588 12.86 -5.33 18.09
N GLU A 589 11.54 -5.38 17.87
CA GLU A 589 10.75 -4.20 17.50
C GLU A 589 9.73 -3.86 18.60
N SER A 590 9.28 -2.61 18.67
CA SER A 590 8.29 -2.19 19.65
C SER A 590 7.21 -1.31 19.05
N PHE A 591 5.99 -1.46 19.57
CA PHE A 591 4.80 -0.75 19.15
C PHE A 591 4.02 -0.25 20.38
N GLY A 592 3.32 0.87 20.26
CA GLY A 592 2.54 1.45 21.36
C GLY A 592 3.22 2.63 22.07
N SER A 593 2.48 3.73 22.25
CA SER A 593 2.88 4.92 23.01
C SER A 593 2.49 4.80 24.50
N GLY A 594 2.89 5.78 25.33
CA GLY A 594 2.52 5.81 26.75
C GLY A 594 1.03 6.06 27.04
N GLU A 595 0.21 6.34 26.03
CA GLU A 595 -1.25 6.48 26.17
C GLU A 595 -1.99 5.15 26.05
N ASN A 596 -1.41 4.18 25.32
CA ASN A 596 -1.92 2.80 25.31
C ASN A 596 -1.47 2.12 26.62
N PRO A 597 -2.39 1.54 27.41
CA PRO A 597 -2.00 0.81 28.62
C PRO A 597 -1.11 -0.41 28.29
N LEU A 598 -1.20 -0.94 27.06
CA LEU A 598 -0.37 -2.01 26.55
C LEU A 598 0.75 -1.48 25.66
N GLN A 599 1.91 -2.10 25.81
CA GLN A 599 3.04 -1.96 24.92
C GLN A 599 3.36 -3.30 24.26
N TYR A 600 3.62 -3.30 22.96
CA TYR A 600 3.94 -4.52 22.23
C TYR A 600 5.43 -4.59 21.88
N VAL A 601 5.95 -5.80 21.91
CA VAL A 601 7.33 -6.13 21.56
C VAL A 601 7.35 -7.40 20.73
N THR A 602 8.04 -7.37 19.60
CA THR A 602 8.29 -8.59 18.82
C THR A 602 9.71 -9.06 19.09
N LEU A 603 9.88 -10.37 19.22
CA LEU A 603 11.18 -11.03 19.25
C LEU A 603 11.24 -11.96 18.04
N SER A 604 12.25 -11.77 17.18
CA SER A 604 12.40 -12.60 15.98
C SER A 604 13.85 -13.02 15.74
N THR A 605 14.03 -14.09 14.97
CA THR A 605 15.34 -14.66 14.61
C THR A 605 15.50 -14.81 13.11
N ASP A 606 16.75 -15.02 12.68
CA ASP A 606 17.09 -15.35 11.29
C ASP A 606 17.11 -16.86 11.03
N PRO A 607 17.15 -17.26 9.75
CA PRO A 607 17.53 -18.61 9.37
C PRO A 607 18.84 -19.04 10.03
N ALA A 608 18.92 -20.32 10.40
CA ALA A 608 20.09 -20.92 11.01
C ALA A 608 20.41 -22.27 10.36
N THR A 609 21.65 -22.73 10.54
CA THR A 609 22.11 -24.05 10.05
C THR A 609 21.30 -25.20 10.64
N ASP A 610 20.88 -25.09 11.90
CA ASP A 610 19.95 -26.01 12.55
C ASP A 610 18.66 -25.24 12.89
N PRO A 611 17.59 -25.41 12.09
CA PRO A 611 16.34 -24.69 12.31
C PRO A 611 15.62 -25.07 13.61
N ALA A 612 15.84 -26.28 14.12
CA ALA A 612 15.15 -26.80 15.31
C ALA A 612 15.89 -26.45 16.61
N GLN A 613 17.09 -25.87 16.53
CA GLN A 613 17.87 -25.53 17.70
C GLN A 613 17.23 -24.33 18.43
N GLU A 614 16.71 -24.59 19.62
CA GLU A 614 16.25 -23.56 20.56
C GLU A 614 17.44 -22.75 21.11
N ARG A 615 17.25 -21.44 21.19
CA ARG A 615 18.22 -20.50 21.75
C ARG A 615 17.56 -19.73 22.87
N ALA A 616 18.15 -19.81 24.05
CA ALA A 616 17.74 -18.98 25.19
C ALA A 616 18.01 -17.50 24.87
N VAL A 617 17.00 -16.68 25.09
CA VAL A 617 17.04 -15.22 24.94
C VAL A 617 16.47 -14.59 26.19
N THR A 618 17.22 -13.67 26.78
CA THR A 618 16.77 -12.87 27.93
C THR A 618 16.69 -11.41 27.50
N VAL A 619 15.52 -10.80 27.67
CA VAL A 619 15.32 -9.37 27.39
C VAL A 619 15.01 -8.60 28.68
N ALA A 620 15.70 -7.47 28.86
CA ALA A 620 15.40 -6.51 29.92
C ALA A 620 14.25 -5.60 29.49
N LEU A 621 13.30 -5.44 30.39
CA LEU A 621 12.07 -4.68 30.18
C LEU A 621 12.07 -3.46 31.11
N PRO A 622 11.45 -2.33 30.69
CA PRO A 622 11.40 -1.14 31.53
C PRO A 622 10.66 -1.46 32.85
N GLN A 623 11.23 -1.02 33.97
CA GLN A 623 10.57 -1.18 35.28
C GLN A 623 9.29 -0.33 35.32
N ARG A 624 8.17 -0.98 35.64
CA ARG A 624 6.85 -0.33 35.80
C ARG A 624 6.40 -0.43 37.27
N LYS A 625 5.52 0.50 37.67
CA LYS A 625 5.12 0.69 39.08
C LYS A 625 4.11 -0.33 39.60
N GLU A 626 3.35 -0.96 38.70
CA GLU A 626 2.29 -1.91 39.02
C GLU A 626 2.72 -3.34 38.65
N PRO A 627 2.12 -4.39 39.25
CA PRO A 627 2.35 -5.76 38.81
C PRO A 627 1.81 -5.90 37.39
N ASP A 628 2.71 -6.07 36.44
CA ASP A 628 2.40 -6.22 35.03
C ASP A 628 2.54 -7.69 34.60
N LEU A 629 1.92 -8.01 33.46
CA LEU A 629 2.07 -9.28 32.76
C LEU A 629 2.72 -9.05 31.39
N ALA A 630 3.44 -10.06 30.94
CA ALA A 630 3.78 -10.26 29.54
C ALA A 630 2.91 -11.40 28.98
N VAL A 631 2.10 -11.10 27.97
CA VAL A 631 1.24 -12.09 27.29
C VAL A 631 1.75 -12.30 25.87
N GLU A 632 2.14 -13.52 25.52
CA GLU A 632 2.58 -13.90 24.18
C GLU A 632 1.34 -14.20 23.32
N LEU A 633 1.12 -13.39 22.28
CA LEU A 633 -0.14 -13.34 21.53
C LEU A 633 -0.35 -14.54 20.60
N LEU A 634 0.71 -15.25 20.19
CA LEU A 634 0.62 -16.40 19.28
C LEU A 634 0.35 -17.73 20.00
N THR A 635 0.62 -17.80 21.30
CA THR A 635 0.57 -19.03 22.11
C THR A 635 -0.25 -18.87 23.39
N GLY A 636 -0.59 -17.65 23.80
CA GLY A 636 -1.33 -17.37 25.03
C GLY A 636 -0.49 -17.54 26.30
N ARG A 637 0.83 -17.71 26.20
CA ARG A 637 1.71 -17.82 27.37
C ARG A 637 1.70 -16.51 28.16
N ILE A 638 1.47 -16.62 29.47
CA ILE A 638 1.47 -15.49 30.41
C ILE A 638 2.69 -15.61 31.32
N GLU A 639 3.49 -14.55 31.39
CA GLU A 639 4.64 -14.45 32.28
C GLU A 639 4.50 -13.23 33.21
N PRO A 640 4.82 -13.35 34.51
CA PRO A 640 4.85 -12.22 35.41
C PRO A 640 5.97 -11.25 35.03
N LEU A 641 5.66 -9.96 34.92
CA LEU A 641 6.65 -8.96 34.52
C LEU A 641 7.48 -8.50 35.73
N SER A 642 8.72 -8.96 35.81
CA SER A 642 9.67 -8.61 36.88
C SER A 642 10.88 -7.81 36.38
N GLY A 643 10.73 -7.09 35.27
CA GLY A 643 11.80 -6.32 34.62
C GLY A 643 12.70 -7.16 33.69
N ARG A 644 12.49 -8.47 33.62
CA ARG A 644 13.13 -9.37 32.65
C ARG A 644 12.12 -10.38 32.11
N LEU A 645 12.35 -10.81 30.88
CA LEU A 645 11.62 -11.89 30.22
C LEU A 645 12.65 -12.85 29.61
N ALA A 646 12.64 -14.10 30.09
CA ALA A 646 13.46 -15.18 29.56
C ALA A 646 12.59 -16.08 28.68
N THR A 647 13.07 -16.40 27.49
CA THR A 647 12.34 -17.22 26.52
C THR A 647 13.29 -17.99 25.61
N GLU A 648 12.73 -18.86 24.77
CA GLU A 648 13.45 -19.66 23.78
C GLU A 648 12.91 -19.35 22.39
N LEU A 649 13.81 -19.18 21.42
CA LEU A 649 13.47 -18.96 20.01
C LEU A 649 14.21 -19.98 19.15
N THR A 650 13.51 -20.53 18.16
CA THR A 650 14.09 -21.35 17.09
C THR A 650 14.56 -20.47 15.92
N ALA A 651 15.00 -21.06 14.80
CA ALA A 651 15.32 -20.28 13.61
C ALA A 651 14.05 -19.79 12.90
N GLU A 652 14.08 -18.58 12.36
CA GLU A 652 12.92 -17.95 11.70
C GLU A 652 11.65 -17.93 12.56
N ASP A 653 11.87 -17.74 13.85
CA ASP A 653 10.83 -17.75 14.86
C ASP A 653 10.32 -16.33 15.13
N LEU A 654 9.12 -16.26 15.67
CA LEU A 654 8.47 -15.01 16.07
C LEU A 654 7.71 -15.24 17.37
N GLN A 655 7.96 -14.37 18.33
CA GLN A 655 7.07 -14.16 19.48
C GLN A 655 6.60 -12.71 19.49
N VAL A 656 5.33 -12.50 19.83
CA VAL A 656 4.72 -11.17 19.96
C VAL A 656 4.19 -11.01 21.38
N TRP A 657 4.81 -10.12 22.15
CA TRP A 657 4.50 -9.92 23.56
C TRP A 657 3.75 -8.62 23.78
N ALA A 658 2.57 -8.69 24.39
CA ALA A 658 1.88 -7.54 24.96
C ALA A 658 2.30 -7.38 26.42
N LEU A 659 2.71 -6.18 26.82
CA LEU A 659 3.22 -5.83 28.14
C LEU A 659 2.29 -4.80 28.79
N GLY A 660 1.83 -5.07 30.01
CA GLY A 660 1.00 -4.14 30.76
C GLY A 660 0.20 -4.81 31.89
N PRO A 661 -0.65 -4.05 32.58
CA PRO A 661 -1.32 -4.53 33.79
C PRO A 661 -2.37 -5.60 33.47
N PRO A 662 -2.62 -6.57 34.38
CA PRO A 662 -3.65 -7.60 34.28
C PRO A 662 -4.99 -7.14 33.69
N GLY A 663 -5.55 -6.03 34.20
CA GLY A 663 -6.83 -5.51 33.74
C GLY A 663 -6.80 -5.03 32.28
N ALA A 664 -5.71 -4.42 31.84
CA ALA A 664 -5.56 -3.99 30.44
C ALA A 664 -5.37 -5.19 29.49
N GLN A 665 -4.64 -6.22 29.93
CA GLN A 665 -4.47 -7.47 29.19
C GLN A 665 -5.81 -8.19 29.01
N ALA A 666 -6.59 -8.30 30.09
CA ALA A 666 -7.92 -8.89 30.07
C ALA A 666 -8.86 -8.10 29.14
N GLN A 667 -8.87 -6.76 29.24
CA GLN A 667 -9.67 -5.89 28.37
C GLN A 667 -9.30 -6.06 26.89
N ALA A 668 -8.01 -6.16 26.56
CA ALA A 668 -7.55 -6.38 25.19
C ALA A 668 -7.96 -7.77 24.66
N CYS A 669 -7.88 -8.82 25.48
CA CYS A 669 -8.36 -10.14 25.11
C CYS A 669 -9.87 -10.13 24.83
N LEU A 670 -10.67 -9.49 25.69
CA LEU A 670 -12.11 -9.32 25.46
C LEU A 670 -12.40 -8.49 24.20
N ALA A 671 -11.61 -7.45 23.92
CA ALA A 671 -11.74 -6.68 22.69
C ALA A 671 -11.48 -7.54 21.44
N ARG A 672 -10.48 -8.44 21.46
CA ARG A 672 -10.24 -9.41 20.37
C ARG A 672 -11.38 -10.41 20.22
N ALA A 673 -11.95 -10.90 21.32
CA ALA A 673 -13.12 -11.79 21.27
C ALA A 673 -14.32 -11.08 20.62
N ARG A 674 -14.60 -9.84 21.02
CA ARG A 674 -15.66 -9.00 20.45
C ARG A 674 -15.40 -8.72 18.97
N ASP A 675 -14.16 -8.46 18.60
CA ASP A 675 -13.78 -8.17 17.23
C ASP A 675 -14.08 -9.31 16.24
N VAL A 676 -13.85 -10.57 16.65
CA VAL A 676 -14.23 -11.76 15.85
C VAL A 676 -15.74 -11.73 15.55
N ILE A 677 -16.55 -11.43 16.57
CA ILE A 677 -18.01 -11.41 16.44
C ILE A 677 -18.49 -10.21 15.61
N GLU A 678 -17.85 -9.05 15.77
CA GLU A 678 -18.19 -7.83 15.03
C GLU A 678 -17.87 -7.98 13.54
N ARG A 679 -16.71 -8.53 13.18
CA ARG A 679 -16.38 -8.92 11.80
C ARG A 679 -17.39 -9.93 11.26
N ARG A 680 -17.80 -10.88 12.10
CA ARG A 680 -18.82 -11.86 11.72
C ARG A 680 -20.14 -11.20 11.34
N ARG A 681 -20.61 -10.28 12.18
CA ARG A 681 -21.85 -9.51 11.99
C ARG A 681 -21.77 -8.65 10.72
N GLN A 682 -20.68 -7.93 10.54
CA GLN A 682 -20.39 -7.12 9.35
C GLN A 682 -20.49 -7.94 8.06
N TYR A 683 -19.84 -9.11 8.00
CA TYR A 683 -19.95 -10.01 6.85
C TYR A 683 -21.38 -10.48 6.59
N ILE A 684 -22.13 -10.84 7.64
CA ILE A 684 -23.53 -11.27 7.51
C ILE A 684 -24.39 -10.14 6.93
N GLU A 685 -24.23 -8.92 7.43
CA GLU A 685 -24.94 -7.72 6.97
C GLU A 685 -24.56 -7.37 5.53
N ALA A 686 -23.27 -7.37 5.21
CA ALA A 686 -22.74 -7.15 3.88
C ALA A 686 -23.31 -8.17 2.87
N THR A 687 -23.35 -9.45 3.26
CA THR A 687 -23.89 -10.54 2.42
C THR A 687 -25.39 -10.41 2.22
N ARG A 688 -26.16 -9.95 3.22
CA ARG A 688 -27.59 -9.64 3.06
C ARG A 688 -27.80 -8.52 2.05
N ALA A 689 -27.00 -7.45 2.13
CA ALA A 689 -27.06 -6.34 1.20
C ALA A 689 -26.67 -6.72 -0.24
N VAL A 690 -25.75 -7.69 -0.42
CA VAL A 690 -25.37 -8.26 -1.73
C VAL A 690 -26.45 -9.15 -2.33
N GLY A 691 -27.39 -9.68 -1.54
CA GLY A 691 -28.57 -10.38 -2.07
C GLY A 691 -29.44 -9.52 -3.01
N ASP A 692 -29.27 -8.19 -2.95
CA ASP A 692 -29.88 -7.23 -3.88
C ASP A 692 -28.95 -6.83 -5.06
N SER A 693 -27.71 -7.33 -5.08
CA SER A 693 -26.68 -7.00 -6.08
C SER A 693 -26.84 -7.80 -7.36
N LEU A 694 -26.75 -7.11 -8.49
CA LEU A 694 -26.80 -7.71 -9.82
C LEU A 694 -25.48 -8.42 -10.20
N SER A 695 -24.34 -8.08 -9.57
CA SER A 695 -23.03 -8.68 -9.85
C SER A 695 -23.06 -10.22 -9.69
N PRO A 696 -22.42 -11.00 -10.58
CA PRO A 696 -21.50 -10.62 -11.66
C PRO A 696 -22.18 -10.21 -12.98
N TRP A 697 -23.51 -10.09 -12.98
CA TRP A 697 -24.20 -9.50 -14.11
C TRP A 697 -24.07 -7.97 -14.10
N GLY A 698 -23.79 -7.39 -15.26
CA GLY A 698 -23.88 -5.96 -15.50
C GLY A 698 -25.31 -5.57 -15.89
N GLY A 699 -25.73 -4.35 -15.54
CA GLY A 699 -26.98 -3.80 -16.05
C GLY A 699 -26.88 -3.55 -17.55
N TYR A 700 -27.89 -3.99 -18.31
CA TYR A 700 -27.95 -3.74 -19.75
C TYR A 700 -28.96 -2.64 -20.08
N GLY A 701 -28.50 -1.66 -20.87
CA GLY A 701 -29.33 -0.53 -21.32
C GLY A 701 -29.57 0.54 -20.25
N GLU A 702 -30.30 1.58 -20.62
CA GLU A 702 -30.54 2.77 -19.78
C GLU A 702 -31.30 2.48 -18.49
N ARG A 703 -32.13 1.44 -18.51
CA ARG A 703 -32.93 1.02 -17.34
C ARG A 703 -32.26 -0.09 -16.52
N GLY A 704 -31.29 -0.80 -17.12
CA GLY A 704 -30.66 -1.96 -16.49
C GLY A 704 -31.65 -3.06 -16.10
N GLY A 705 -31.24 -3.87 -15.12
CA GLY A 705 -32.07 -4.89 -14.48
C GLY A 705 -31.80 -4.87 -12.98
N LYS A 706 -32.65 -5.54 -12.20
CA LYS A 706 -32.47 -5.65 -10.75
C LYS A 706 -32.86 -7.03 -10.25
N ILE A 707 -32.25 -7.46 -9.14
CA ILE A 707 -32.64 -8.69 -8.47
C ILE A 707 -34.04 -8.52 -7.85
N ALA A 708 -34.86 -9.55 -7.95
CA ALA A 708 -36.23 -9.58 -7.46
C ALA A 708 -36.59 -10.97 -6.91
N SER A 709 -37.64 -11.03 -6.09
CA SER A 709 -38.23 -12.27 -5.58
C SER A 709 -39.76 -12.23 -5.67
N PRO A 710 -40.46 -13.39 -5.73
CA PRO A 710 -39.89 -14.72 -5.88
C PRO A 710 -39.47 -15.04 -7.33
N GLY A 711 -38.34 -15.73 -7.46
CA GLY A 711 -37.92 -16.45 -8.67
C GLY A 711 -38.75 -17.70 -8.92
N ARG A 712 -38.38 -18.50 -9.92
CA ARG A 712 -39.15 -19.64 -10.41
C ARG A 712 -39.44 -20.67 -9.32
N GLU A 713 -38.45 -20.95 -8.48
CA GLU A 713 -38.57 -21.93 -7.37
C GLU A 713 -38.66 -21.24 -5.99
N GLY A 714 -39.11 -19.98 -5.95
CA GLY A 714 -39.25 -19.20 -4.72
C GLY A 714 -38.01 -18.43 -4.29
N GLY A 715 -36.94 -18.51 -5.08
CA GLY A 715 -35.66 -17.83 -4.88
C GLY A 715 -35.60 -16.39 -5.40
N LEU A 716 -34.43 -15.98 -5.88
CA LEU A 716 -34.15 -14.73 -6.57
C LEU A 716 -34.27 -14.91 -8.09
N CYS A 717 -34.46 -13.81 -8.80
CA CYS A 717 -34.47 -13.76 -10.26
C CYS A 717 -34.07 -12.37 -10.73
N LEU A 718 -33.79 -12.21 -12.02
CA LEU A 718 -33.65 -10.90 -12.63
C LEU A 718 -35.03 -10.34 -12.98
N MET A 719 -35.27 -9.05 -12.72
CA MET A 719 -36.41 -8.29 -13.25
C MET A 719 -35.92 -7.11 -14.10
N ALA A 720 -36.51 -6.95 -15.28
CA ALA A 720 -36.33 -5.80 -16.16
C ALA A 720 -37.68 -5.21 -16.56
N ALA A 721 -37.77 -3.88 -16.66
CA ALA A 721 -39.02 -3.19 -16.95
C ALA A 721 -38.82 -1.94 -17.79
N LYS A 722 -39.79 -1.68 -18.67
CA LYS A 722 -39.87 -0.48 -19.50
C LYS A 722 -41.30 -0.02 -19.63
N ASP A 723 -41.51 1.28 -19.44
CA ASP A 723 -42.80 1.96 -19.59
C ASP A 723 -42.97 2.65 -20.96
N GLN A 724 -41.88 2.77 -21.72
CA GLN A 724 -41.86 3.43 -23.04
C GLN A 724 -41.02 2.63 -24.05
N PRO A 725 -41.42 2.58 -25.34
CA PRO A 725 -40.62 1.96 -26.39
C PRO A 725 -39.34 2.75 -26.64
N GLY A 726 -38.32 2.10 -27.21
CA GLY A 726 -37.04 2.73 -27.58
C GLY A 726 -35.96 2.73 -26.49
N LEU A 727 -36.31 2.42 -25.23
CA LEU A 727 -35.33 2.20 -24.16
C LEU A 727 -34.79 0.76 -24.17
N SER A 728 -33.71 0.50 -23.46
CA SER A 728 -33.18 -0.85 -23.20
C SER A 728 -33.11 -1.14 -21.71
N ALA A 729 -33.44 -2.38 -21.35
CA ALA A 729 -33.39 -2.92 -20.00
C ALA A 729 -32.89 -4.38 -20.06
N GLY A 730 -32.40 -4.90 -18.94
CA GLY A 730 -31.88 -6.26 -18.87
C GLY A 730 -30.57 -6.37 -18.11
N ALA A 731 -29.87 -7.48 -18.35
CA ALA A 731 -28.55 -7.70 -17.80
C ALA A 731 -27.62 -8.38 -18.81
N ASN A 732 -26.31 -8.28 -18.60
CA ASN A 732 -25.31 -8.98 -19.39
C ASN A 732 -24.20 -9.58 -18.53
N GLN A 733 -23.55 -10.63 -19.04
CA GLN A 733 -22.38 -11.23 -18.41
C GLN A 733 -21.45 -11.76 -19.49
N THR A 734 -20.14 -11.63 -19.27
CA THR A 734 -19.11 -12.18 -20.17
C THR A 734 -18.35 -13.28 -19.44
N ILE A 735 -18.21 -14.44 -20.08
CA ILE A 735 -17.44 -15.57 -19.54
C ILE A 735 -16.32 -15.95 -20.51
N SER A 736 -15.12 -16.17 -19.97
CA SER A 736 -13.95 -16.66 -20.73
C SER A 736 -13.95 -18.20 -20.72
N VAL A 737 -13.80 -18.81 -21.90
CA VAL A 737 -13.91 -20.26 -22.08
C VAL A 737 -12.83 -20.73 -23.06
N THR A 738 -11.57 -20.69 -22.65
CA THR A 738 -10.46 -21.08 -23.53
C THR A 738 -10.37 -22.60 -23.64
N HIS A 739 -10.50 -23.12 -24.86
CA HIS A 739 -10.34 -24.55 -25.18
C HIS A 739 -9.46 -24.71 -26.43
N ASP A 740 -8.78 -25.85 -26.54
CA ASP A 740 -7.88 -26.13 -27.68
C ASP A 740 -8.63 -26.57 -28.96
N ALA A 741 -9.94 -26.80 -28.86
CA ALA A 741 -10.79 -27.28 -29.95
C ALA A 741 -12.22 -26.69 -29.88
N PRO A 742 -12.96 -26.62 -31.01
CA PRO A 742 -14.37 -26.21 -31.01
C PRO A 742 -15.22 -27.19 -30.20
N ARG A 743 -16.00 -26.68 -29.24
CA ARG A 743 -16.92 -27.49 -28.41
C ARG A 743 -18.33 -26.93 -28.47
N LYS A 744 -19.32 -27.81 -28.65
CA LYS A 744 -20.74 -27.43 -28.72
C LYS A 744 -21.21 -26.86 -27.38
N LEU A 745 -22.06 -25.85 -27.43
CA LEU A 745 -22.64 -25.20 -26.25
C LEU A 745 -24.14 -25.41 -26.21
N ILE A 746 -24.70 -25.54 -25.01
CA ILE A 746 -26.14 -25.49 -24.74
C ILE A 746 -26.39 -24.22 -23.92
N VAL A 747 -27.26 -23.35 -24.43
CA VAL A 747 -27.68 -22.13 -23.72
C VAL A 747 -29.18 -22.17 -23.46
N SER A 748 -29.60 -21.85 -22.23
CA SER A 748 -31.01 -21.86 -21.86
C SER A 748 -31.33 -20.82 -20.79
N ALA A 749 -32.60 -20.47 -20.67
CA ALA A 749 -33.12 -19.62 -19.60
C ALA A 749 -34.63 -19.85 -19.42
N TRP A 750 -35.14 -19.51 -18.24
CA TRP A 750 -36.56 -19.31 -18.02
C TRP A 750 -36.90 -17.82 -18.05
N SER A 751 -38.07 -17.48 -18.59
CA SER A 751 -38.55 -16.11 -18.54
C SER A 751 -40.05 -16.01 -18.25
N LYS A 752 -40.44 -15.00 -17.49
CA LYS A 752 -41.83 -14.66 -17.15
C LYS A 752 -42.12 -13.26 -17.67
N ALA A 753 -43.34 -13.01 -18.14
CA ALA A 753 -43.73 -11.71 -18.69
C ALA A 753 -45.02 -11.19 -18.07
N GLU A 754 -45.09 -9.87 -17.90
CA GLU A 754 -46.32 -9.17 -17.51
C GLU A 754 -46.52 -7.93 -18.37
N ASN A 755 -47.65 -7.91 -19.08
CA ASN A 755 -48.09 -6.83 -19.96
C ASN A 755 -47.05 -6.47 -21.04
N VAL A 756 -46.33 -7.47 -21.56
CA VAL A 756 -45.32 -7.24 -22.59
C VAL A 756 -45.98 -6.98 -23.95
N THR A 757 -45.74 -5.81 -24.55
CA THR A 757 -46.32 -5.42 -25.84
C THR A 757 -45.48 -5.90 -27.02
N GLY A 758 -46.07 -6.03 -28.22
CA GLY A 758 -45.33 -6.30 -29.46
C GLY A 758 -45.42 -7.75 -29.94
N ASN A 759 -44.56 -8.12 -30.90
CA ASN A 759 -44.48 -9.46 -31.48
C ASN A 759 -43.24 -10.19 -30.95
N LYS A 760 -43.25 -11.53 -30.96
CA LYS A 760 -42.09 -12.32 -30.58
C LYS A 760 -40.91 -12.02 -31.52
N ASP A 761 -39.81 -11.54 -30.95
CA ASP A 761 -38.55 -11.27 -31.65
C ASP A 761 -37.36 -11.30 -30.69
N HIS A 762 -36.17 -10.97 -31.19
CA HIS A 762 -34.91 -11.03 -30.43
C HIS A 762 -34.73 -9.92 -29.40
N ASP A 763 -35.60 -8.90 -29.35
CA ASP A 763 -35.51 -7.80 -28.39
C ASP A 763 -36.12 -8.14 -27.02
N TYR A 764 -36.79 -9.29 -26.89
CA TYR A 764 -37.10 -9.97 -25.63
C TYR A 764 -36.55 -11.41 -25.67
N SER A 765 -35.30 -11.59 -25.26
CA SER A 765 -34.59 -12.86 -25.46
C SER A 765 -33.45 -13.12 -24.46
N LEU A 766 -33.04 -14.38 -24.37
CA LEU A 766 -31.66 -14.74 -24.05
C LEU A 766 -30.86 -14.62 -25.35
N TYR A 767 -29.85 -13.76 -25.38
CA TYR A 767 -29.05 -13.44 -26.55
C TYR A 767 -27.58 -13.71 -26.27
N VAL A 768 -26.90 -14.43 -27.17
CA VAL A 768 -25.53 -14.90 -26.98
C VAL A 768 -24.66 -14.59 -28.18
N ASP A 769 -23.50 -14.00 -27.92
CA ASP A 769 -22.40 -13.82 -28.87
C ASP A 769 -21.18 -14.64 -28.43
N CYS A 770 -20.48 -15.28 -29.36
CA CYS A 770 -19.27 -16.04 -29.09
C CYS A 770 -18.10 -15.49 -29.93
N TYR A 771 -16.97 -15.17 -29.30
CA TYR A 771 -15.76 -14.75 -30.01
C TYR A 771 -14.71 -15.86 -29.98
N TYR A 772 -14.07 -16.09 -31.10
CA TYR A 772 -13.05 -17.11 -31.29
C TYR A 772 -11.65 -16.63 -30.90
N THR A 773 -10.75 -17.59 -30.70
CA THR A 773 -9.33 -17.33 -30.36
C THR A 773 -8.57 -16.60 -31.46
N ASP A 774 -9.03 -16.66 -32.71
CA ASP A 774 -8.44 -15.95 -33.86
C ASP A 774 -9.01 -14.54 -34.09
N GLY A 775 -9.88 -14.06 -33.20
CA GLY A 775 -10.52 -12.74 -33.28
C GLY A 775 -11.81 -12.68 -34.11
N THR A 776 -12.22 -13.75 -34.80
CA THR A 776 -13.52 -13.82 -35.48
C THR A 776 -14.66 -14.19 -34.50
N ALA A 777 -15.95 -14.06 -34.89
CA ALA A 777 -17.07 -14.28 -33.96
C ALA A 777 -18.33 -14.87 -34.62
N ILE A 778 -19.20 -15.46 -33.80
CA ILE A 778 -20.60 -15.76 -34.10
C ILE A 778 -21.46 -14.81 -33.27
N TYR A 779 -22.28 -14.01 -33.93
CA TYR A 779 -23.22 -13.10 -33.27
C TYR A 779 -24.66 -13.63 -33.29
N GLY A 780 -25.48 -13.14 -32.37
CA GLY A 780 -26.95 -13.21 -32.47
C GLY A 780 -27.55 -14.60 -32.30
N GLN A 781 -27.00 -15.40 -31.40
CA GLN A 781 -27.60 -16.69 -31.04
C GLN A 781 -28.67 -16.45 -29.97
N THR A 782 -29.95 -16.50 -30.36
CA THR A 782 -31.05 -16.12 -29.47
C THR A 782 -32.00 -17.26 -29.13
N VAL A 783 -32.61 -17.13 -27.95
CA VAL A 783 -33.83 -17.81 -27.51
C VAL A 783 -34.85 -16.73 -27.22
N ASP A 784 -35.86 -16.62 -28.08
CA ASP A 784 -36.86 -15.55 -28.02
C ASP A 784 -38.04 -16.00 -27.15
N PHE A 785 -38.54 -15.10 -26.29
CA PHE A 785 -39.67 -15.36 -25.37
C PHE A 785 -40.97 -14.70 -25.87
N ASP A 786 -42.12 -15.23 -25.45
CA ASP A 786 -43.42 -14.75 -25.93
C ASP A 786 -43.83 -13.42 -25.29
N PRO A 787 -44.27 -12.40 -26.05
CA PRO A 787 -44.89 -11.20 -25.46
C PRO A 787 -46.24 -11.52 -24.79
N GLY A 788 -46.74 -10.58 -23.98
CA GLY A 788 -48.00 -10.67 -23.26
C GLY A 788 -47.81 -10.85 -21.76
N THR A 789 -48.74 -11.56 -21.12
CA THR A 789 -48.67 -11.94 -19.70
C THR A 789 -48.69 -13.45 -19.62
N HIS A 790 -47.62 -14.05 -19.11
CA HIS A 790 -47.50 -15.48 -18.93
C HIS A 790 -46.59 -15.80 -17.74
N ASP A 791 -46.77 -16.99 -17.17
CA ASP A 791 -45.87 -17.53 -16.15
C ASP A 791 -44.56 -18.03 -16.78
N TRP A 792 -43.63 -18.58 -16.00
CA TRP A 792 -42.30 -19.01 -16.48
C TRP A 792 -42.35 -19.90 -17.73
N GLN A 793 -41.67 -19.45 -18.78
CA GLN A 793 -41.46 -20.12 -20.07
C GLN A 793 -39.99 -20.55 -20.20
N TYR A 794 -39.74 -21.82 -20.51
CA TYR A 794 -38.40 -22.32 -20.80
C TYR A 794 -38.04 -22.10 -22.26
N GLY A 795 -36.78 -21.77 -22.52
CA GLY A 795 -36.20 -21.83 -23.85
C GLY A 795 -34.74 -22.26 -23.83
N GLU A 796 -34.31 -22.95 -24.89
CA GLU A 796 -32.98 -23.54 -25.04
C GLU A 796 -32.52 -23.47 -26.51
N ARG A 797 -31.21 -23.36 -26.70
CA ARG A 797 -30.55 -23.44 -28.01
C ARG A 797 -29.19 -24.13 -27.90
N THR A 798 -28.88 -24.96 -28.90
CA THR A 798 -27.53 -25.50 -29.09
C THR A 798 -26.77 -24.63 -30.08
N ILE A 799 -25.55 -24.22 -29.71
CA ILE A 799 -24.63 -23.45 -30.55
C ILE A 799 -23.48 -24.38 -30.97
N GLU A 800 -23.24 -24.48 -32.28
CA GLU A 800 -22.16 -25.29 -32.85
C GLU A 800 -21.04 -24.40 -33.40
N PRO A 801 -20.00 -24.11 -32.60
CA PRO A 801 -18.90 -23.27 -33.05
C PRO A 801 -18.02 -24.00 -34.06
N ALA A 802 -17.60 -23.31 -35.13
CA ALA A 802 -16.67 -23.83 -36.11
C ALA A 802 -15.21 -23.77 -35.65
N LYS A 803 -14.91 -22.94 -34.64
CA LYS A 803 -13.57 -22.66 -34.12
C LYS A 803 -13.57 -22.66 -32.58
N PRO A 804 -12.42 -22.82 -31.91
CA PRO A 804 -12.34 -22.69 -30.47
C PRO A 804 -12.74 -21.28 -30.01
N ILE A 805 -13.59 -21.22 -28.99
CA ILE A 805 -14.09 -19.96 -28.41
C ILE A 805 -13.06 -19.43 -27.42
N ARG A 806 -12.93 -18.10 -27.35
CA ARG A 806 -12.15 -17.36 -26.35
C ARG A 806 -13.04 -16.86 -25.23
N ASN A 807 -14.15 -16.19 -25.58
CA ASN A 807 -15.15 -15.73 -24.63
C ASN A 807 -16.57 -15.75 -25.21
N ILE A 808 -17.56 -15.75 -24.32
CA ILE A 808 -19.00 -15.73 -24.62
C ILE A 808 -19.61 -14.53 -23.90
N ASN A 809 -20.34 -13.69 -24.64
CA ASN A 809 -21.14 -12.62 -24.07
C ASN A 809 -22.60 -13.07 -24.05
N VAL A 810 -23.20 -13.07 -22.86
CA VAL A 810 -24.59 -13.46 -22.63
C VAL A 810 -25.38 -12.22 -22.22
N TYR A 811 -26.54 -12.05 -22.81
CA TYR A 811 -27.45 -10.94 -22.56
C TYR A 811 -28.86 -11.46 -22.28
N LEU A 812 -29.53 -10.84 -21.33
CA LEU A 812 -30.94 -11.02 -21.03
C LEU A 812 -31.62 -9.73 -21.45
N LEU A 813 -32.13 -9.72 -22.67
CA LEU A 813 -32.52 -8.50 -23.36
C LEU A 813 -34.00 -8.18 -23.15
N PHE A 814 -34.28 -6.93 -22.85
CA PHE A 814 -35.61 -6.33 -22.94
C PHE A 814 -35.50 -4.92 -23.53
N ARG A 815 -35.57 -4.81 -24.87
CA ARG A 815 -35.24 -3.58 -25.60
C ARG A 815 -36.23 -3.28 -26.75
N GLY A 816 -35.87 -2.35 -27.62
CA GLY A 816 -36.63 -2.04 -28.83
C GLY A 816 -38.05 -1.52 -28.52
N ALA A 817 -39.03 -1.95 -29.33
CA ALA A 817 -40.41 -1.49 -29.26
C ALA A 817 -41.22 -2.10 -28.09
N HIS A 818 -40.68 -3.09 -27.37
CA HIS A 818 -41.35 -3.70 -26.23
C HIS A 818 -41.51 -2.74 -25.04
N THR A 819 -42.63 -2.86 -24.33
CA THR A 819 -42.91 -2.26 -23.01
C THR A 819 -43.53 -3.33 -22.12
N GLY A 820 -43.49 -3.18 -20.79
CA GLY A 820 -43.96 -4.18 -19.83
C GLY A 820 -42.90 -4.53 -18.78
N ARG A 821 -43.11 -5.65 -18.08
CA ARG A 821 -42.16 -6.22 -17.13
C ARG A 821 -41.81 -7.64 -17.53
N VAL A 822 -40.53 -7.99 -17.40
CA VAL A 822 -40.04 -9.35 -17.64
C VAL A 822 -39.16 -9.78 -16.48
N TRP A 823 -39.15 -11.09 -16.24
CA TRP A 823 -38.22 -11.72 -15.32
C TRP A 823 -37.45 -12.81 -16.05
N PHE A 824 -36.21 -13.01 -15.65
CA PHE A 824 -35.36 -14.11 -16.14
C PHE A 824 -34.84 -14.88 -14.94
N ASP A 825 -34.75 -16.20 -15.10
CA ASP A 825 -34.25 -17.09 -14.04
C ASP A 825 -33.61 -18.35 -14.67
N ASP A 826 -32.82 -19.07 -13.87
CA ASP A 826 -32.20 -20.34 -14.25
C ASP A 826 -31.45 -20.28 -15.61
N VAL A 827 -30.65 -19.24 -15.81
CA VAL A 827 -29.86 -19.01 -17.04
C VAL A 827 -28.65 -19.92 -17.07
N ARG A 828 -28.48 -20.65 -18.17
CA ARG A 828 -27.42 -21.65 -18.33
C ARG A 828 -26.62 -21.42 -19.60
N VAL A 829 -25.30 -21.56 -19.49
CA VAL A 829 -24.40 -21.87 -20.60
C VAL A 829 -23.62 -23.10 -20.19
N ALA A 830 -23.74 -24.20 -20.92
CA ALA A 830 -23.03 -25.44 -20.61
C ALA A 830 -22.35 -25.98 -21.86
N LEU A 831 -21.30 -26.78 -21.68
CA LEU A 831 -20.73 -27.56 -22.78
C LEU A 831 -21.63 -28.78 -23.03
N ALA A 832 -21.85 -29.14 -24.29
CA ALA A 832 -22.77 -30.25 -24.62
C ALA A 832 -22.30 -31.62 -24.09
N ASP A 833 -21.00 -31.78 -23.86
CA ASP A 833 -20.35 -32.97 -23.29
C ASP A 833 -20.18 -32.90 -21.75
N ASP A 834 -20.55 -31.77 -21.12
CA ASP A 834 -20.67 -31.60 -19.67
C ASP A 834 -21.90 -30.72 -19.35
N PRO A 835 -23.13 -31.20 -19.66
CA PRO A 835 -24.34 -30.38 -19.62
C PRO A 835 -24.79 -30.01 -18.19
N ASP A 836 -24.28 -30.71 -17.18
CA ASP A 836 -24.62 -30.47 -15.78
C ASP A 836 -23.81 -29.30 -15.19
N LYS A 837 -22.70 -28.92 -15.80
CA LYS A 837 -21.87 -27.79 -15.40
C LYS A 837 -22.35 -26.50 -16.08
N ASN A 838 -22.96 -25.60 -15.30
CA ASN A 838 -23.20 -24.24 -15.75
C ASN A 838 -21.90 -23.43 -15.72
N LEU A 839 -21.50 -22.89 -16.87
CA LEU A 839 -20.35 -22.01 -17.04
C LEU A 839 -20.66 -20.57 -16.67
N LEU A 840 -21.94 -20.20 -16.53
CA LEU A 840 -22.35 -18.88 -16.03
C LEU A 840 -22.33 -18.85 -14.50
N PRO A 841 -21.53 -17.96 -13.89
CA PRO A 841 -21.71 -17.56 -12.49
C PRO A 841 -23.11 -16.96 -12.26
N ARG A 842 -23.73 -17.29 -11.12
CA ARG A 842 -25.09 -16.85 -10.74
C ARG A 842 -26.14 -16.94 -11.85
N GLY A 843 -26.17 -18.07 -12.57
CA GLY A 843 -27.17 -18.31 -13.61
C GLY A 843 -28.63 -18.23 -13.11
N GLY A 844 -28.88 -18.71 -11.88
CA GLY A 844 -30.18 -18.60 -11.21
C GLY A 844 -30.35 -17.33 -10.37
N PHE A 845 -29.47 -16.33 -10.50
CA PHE A 845 -29.46 -15.07 -9.73
C PHE A 845 -29.37 -15.20 -8.21
N GLU A 846 -29.37 -16.42 -7.70
CA GLU A 846 -28.92 -16.70 -6.37
C GLU A 846 -27.47 -16.25 -6.22
N PRO A 847 -27.10 -15.68 -5.07
CA PRO A 847 -25.70 -15.59 -4.73
C PRO A 847 -25.06 -16.97 -4.89
N ASP A 848 -23.87 -17.03 -5.51
CA ASP A 848 -23.10 -18.27 -5.61
C ASP A 848 -22.94 -18.90 -4.22
N ARG A 849 -22.58 -20.19 -4.15
CA ARG A 849 -22.15 -20.83 -2.89
C ARG A 849 -21.26 -19.85 -2.12
N GLY A 850 -21.78 -19.30 -1.02
CA GLY A 850 -21.31 -18.01 -0.51
C GLY A 850 -22.42 -17.16 0.11
N ARG A 851 -23.71 -17.46 -0.16
CA ARG A 851 -24.73 -17.07 0.82
C ARG A 851 -24.39 -17.78 2.11
N SER A 852 -23.96 -16.98 3.08
CA SER A 852 -23.84 -17.45 4.44
C SER A 852 -25.23 -17.97 4.84
N ALA A 853 -25.39 -19.27 5.09
CA ALA A 853 -26.67 -19.86 5.51
C ALA A 853 -27.21 -19.13 6.75
N ILE A 854 -26.30 -18.64 7.58
CA ILE A 854 -26.57 -17.80 8.75
C ILE A 854 -27.07 -16.37 8.40
N ALA A 855 -26.83 -15.88 7.19
CA ALA A 855 -27.36 -14.62 6.68
C ALA A 855 -28.80 -14.76 6.17
N GLY A 856 -29.21 -15.96 5.77
CA GLY A 856 -30.54 -16.28 5.22
C GLY A 856 -31.72 -16.14 6.19
N GLY A 857 -31.47 -15.86 7.47
CA GLY A 857 -32.50 -15.48 8.44
C GLY A 857 -33.43 -16.61 8.88
N SER A 858 -33.01 -17.88 8.77
CA SER A 858 -33.76 -18.98 9.38
C SER A 858 -33.85 -18.80 10.91
N PRO A 859 -34.88 -19.36 11.58
CA PRO A 859 -34.94 -19.33 13.05
C PRO A 859 -33.68 -19.86 13.72
N GLU A 860 -33.09 -20.92 13.15
CA GLU A 860 -31.84 -21.54 13.59
C GLU A 860 -30.64 -20.60 13.44
N ALA A 861 -30.50 -19.94 12.28
CA ALA A 861 -29.46 -18.95 12.02
C ALA A 861 -29.60 -17.72 12.93
N THR A 862 -30.83 -17.25 13.11
CA THR A 862 -31.15 -16.08 13.96
C THR A 862 -30.75 -16.37 15.39
N ARG A 863 -31.13 -17.53 15.92
CA ARG A 863 -30.74 -17.96 17.25
C ARG A 863 -29.22 -18.03 17.43
N LEU A 864 -28.50 -18.63 16.48
CA LEU A 864 -27.04 -18.71 16.57
C LEU A 864 -26.40 -17.31 16.61
N ASN A 865 -26.86 -16.40 15.75
CA ASN A 865 -26.36 -15.03 15.74
C ASN A 865 -26.68 -14.31 17.06
N GLU A 866 -27.86 -14.50 17.64
CA GLU A 866 -28.20 -13.96 18.97
C GLU A 866 -27.30 -14.50 20.08
N GLU A 867 -26.91 -15.78 20.04
CA GLU A 867 -25.95 -16.37 21.00
C GLU A 867 -24.54 -15.74 20.85
N PHE A 868 -24.10 -15.44 19.63
CA PHE A 868 -22.86 -14.69 19.40
C PHE A 868 -22.96 -13.23 19.86
N GLU A 869 -24.07 -12.52 19.60
CA GLU A 869 -24.25 -11.14 20.09
C GLU A 869 -24.26 -11.09 21.63
N GLN A 870 -24.83 -12.09 22.31
CA GLN A 870 -24.72 -12.19 23.78
C GLN A 870 -23.27 -12.30 24.26
N LEU A 871 -22.41 -13.01 23.53
CA LEU A 871 -20.97 -13.07 23.82
C LEU A 871 -20.29 -11.72 23.56
N ALA A 872 -20.65 -11.01 22.48
CA ALA A 872 -20.12 -9.68 22.19
C ALA A 872 -20.51 -8.67 23.28
N ASP A 873 -21.74 -8.71 23.78
CA ASP A 873 -22.21 -7.89 24.89
C ASP A 873 -21.47 -8.17 26.19
N LEU A 874 -21.16 -9.44 26.48
CA LEU A 874 -20.34 -9.82 27.62
C LEU A 874 -18.90 -9.33 27.46
N ALA A 875 -18.31 -9.53 26.28
CA ALA A 875 -16.95 -9.10 25.96
C ALA A 875 -16.80 -7.57 25.87
N GLY A 876 -17.90 -6.84 25.67
CA GLY A 876 -17.92 -5.38 25.69
C GLY A 876 -17.89 -4.75 27.08
N ARG A 877 -17.99 -5.54 28.15
CA ARG A 877 -17.96 -5.05 29.54
C ARG A 877 -16.53 -4.90 30.07
N PRO A 878 -16.30 -4.04 31.08
CA PRO A 878 -15.07 -4.07 31.85
C PRO A 878 -14.83 -5.47 32.45
N PRO A 879 -13.58 -5.93 32.61
CA PRO A 879 -13.28 -7.31 33.00
C PRO A 879 -13.92 -7.72 34.33
N GLU A 880 -14.04 -6.80 35.29
CA GLU A 880 -14.71 -7.00 36.58
C GLU A 880 -16.23 -7.23 36.48
N GLY A 881 -16.86 -6.84 35.35
CA GLY A 881 -18.29 -6.96 35.10
C GLY A 881 -18.69 -8.15 34.22
N VAL A 882 -17.75 -9.00 33.83
CA VAL A 882 -17.99 -10.17 32.96
C VAL A 882 -18.48 -11.36 33.80
N ASP A 883 -19.64 -11.92 33.43
CA ASP A 883 -20.09 -13.21 33.97
C ASP A 883 -19.45 -14.35 33.16
N TRP A 884 -18.29 -14.82 33.64
CA TRP A 884 -17.52 -15.90 33.02
C TRP A 884 -18.31 -17.21 32.91
N ALA A 885 -19.21 -17.48 33.86
CA ALA A 885 -20.01 -18.69 33.85
C ALA A 885 -21.12 -18.61 32.78
N GLN A 886 -21.69 -17.42 32.56
CA GLN A 886 -22.61 -17.18 31.45
C GLN A 886 -21.89 -17.30 30.10
N ALA A 887 -20.71 -16.72 29.95
CA ALA A 887 -19.92 -16.81 28.72
C ALA A 887 -19.64 -18.29 28.36
N GLN A 888 -19.14 -19.08 29.31
CA GLN A 888 -18.88 -20.50 29.11
C GLN A 888 -20.15 -21.29 28.71
N ARG A 889 -21.27 -21.08 29.42
CA ARG A 889 -22.55 -21.74 29.07
C ARG A 889 -23.02 -21.39 27.66
N THR A 890 -22.82 -20.16 27.22
CA THR A 890 -23.22 -19.69 25.89
C THR A 890 -22.36 -20.35 24.81
N LEU A 891 -21.04 -20.38 25.00
CA LEU A 891 -20.12 -21.08 24.10
C LEU A 891 -20.42 -22.58 23.99
N ASP A 892 -20.71 -23.25 25.11
CA ASP A 892 -21.08 -24.68 25.09
C ASP A 892 -22.43 -24.92 24.39
N GLY A 893 -23.34 -23.96 24.47
CA GLY A 893 -24.59 -23.95 23.71
C GLY A 893 -24.36 -23.85 22.21
N ILE A 894 -23.48 -22.92 21.80
CA ILE A 894 -23.06 -22.74 20.40
C ILE A 894 -22.43 -24.03 19.86
N ASP A 895 -21.49 -24.65 20.59
CA ASP A 895 -20.84 -25.89 20.16
C ASP A 895 -21.84 -27.04 19.96
N GLN A 896 -22.78 -27.19 20.90
CA GLN A 896 -23.84 -28.19 20.80
C GLN A 896 -24.79 -27.93 19.63
N PHE A 897 -25.03 -26.67 19.30
CA PHE A 897 -25.86 -26.26 18.17
C PHE A 897 -25.15 -26.54 16.83
N ILE A 898 -23.89 -26.15 16.71
CA ILE A 898 -23.03 -26.39 15.53
C ILE A 898 -22.89 -27.90 15.28
N ALA A 899 -22.71 -28.70 16.32
CA ALA A 899 -22.59 -30.17 16.20
C ALA A 899 -23.84 -30.85 15.63
N LYS A 900 -25.01 -30.17 15.66
CA LYS A 900 -26.30 -30.70 15.20
C LYS A 900 -26.76 -30.10 13.87
N THR A 901 -26.01 -29.16 13.30
CA THR A 901 -26.43 -28.35 12.16
C THR A 901 -25.38 -28.38 11.05
N ASP A 902 -25.79 -28.71 9.82
CA ASP A 902 -24.91 -28.72 8.65
C ASP A 902 -25.32 -27.66 7.63
N TRP A 903 -24.51 -26.61 7.54
CA TRP A 903 -24.58 -25.51 6.58
C TRP A 903 -23.32 -25.44 5.71
N GLY A 904 -22.55 -26.54 5.63
CA GLY A 904 -21.29 -26.56 4.88
C GLY A 904 -20.26 -25.57 5.43
N ALA A 905 -19.79 -24.64 4.60
CA ALA A 905 -18.72 -23.70 4.93
C ALA A 905 -19.05 -22.79 6.13
N ASP A 906 -20.32 -22.46 6.38
CA ASP A 906 -20.74 -21.63 7.52
C ASP A 906 -20.74 -22.37 8.85
N THR A 907 -20.96 -23.69 8.84
CA THR A 907 -20.81 -24.53 10.05
C THR A 907 -19.34 -24.53 10.46
N GLU A 908 -18.43 -24.70 9.51
CA GLU A 908 -16.98 -24.68 9.74
C GLU A 908 -16.53 -23.29 10.22
N ARG A 909 -17.03 -22.20 9.60
CA ARG A 909 -16.80 -20.84 10.07
C ARG A 909 -17.28 -20.62 11.50
N SER A 910 -18.51 -21.04 11.82
CA SER A 910 -19.08 -20.81 13.16
C SER A 910 -18.30 -21.56 14.24
N ARG A 911 -17.76 -22.74 13.92
CA ARG A 911 -16.85 -23.49 14.80
C ARG A 911 -15.57 -22.69 15.05
N ARG A 912 -14.96 -22.23 13.98
CA ARG A 912 -13.77 -21.39 14.00
C ARG A 912 -13.97 -20.12 14.84
N ASP A 913 -15.06 -19.37 14.64
CA ASP A 913 -15.36 -18.16 15.42
C ASP A 913 -15.55 -18.48 16.90
N ALA A 914 -16.25 -19.57 17.24
CA ALA A 914 -16.44 -20.01 18.62
C ALA A 914 -15.11 -20.40 19.29
N GLU A 915 -14.20 -21.05 18.56
CA GLU A 915 -12.85 -21.40 19.04
C GLU A 915 -12.02 -20.15 19.36
N ASP A 916 -12.00 -19.14 18.47
CA ASP A 916 -11.26 -17.88 18.70
C ASP A 916 -11.84 -17.09 19.88
N VAL A 917 -13.17 -16.96 19.94
CA VAL A 917 -13.85 -16.26 21.03
C VAL A 917 -13.57 -16.95 22.37
N ARG A 918 -13.66 -18.29 22.41
CA ARG A 918 -13.35 -19.09 23.60
C ARG A 918 -11.91 -18.90 24.03
N TRP A 919 -10.96 -18.98 23.10
CA TRP A 919 -9.54 -18.75 23.36
C TRP A 919 -9.30 -17.41 24.04
N HIS A 920 -9.86 -16.33 23.49
CA HIS A 920 -9.69 -14.98 24.03
C HIS A 920 -10.39 -14.77 25.38
N ILE A 921 -11.57 -15.34 25.60
CA ILE A 921 -12.28 -15.25 26.89
C ILE A 921 -11.51 -15.98 27.99
N GLU A 922 -11.01 -17.19 27.72
CA GLU A 922 -10.21 -17.94 28.70
C GLU A 922 -8.87 -17.25 28.98
N LEU A 923 -8.23 -16.67 27.96
CA LEU A 923 -7.00 -15.89 28.14
C LEU A 923 -7.26 -14.62 28.96
N ALA A 924 -8.38 -13.92 28.73
CA ALA A 924 -8.77 -12.74 29.53
C ALA A 924 -8.94 -13.10 31.00
N LYS A 925 -9.60 -14.23 31.28
CA LYS A 925 -9.81 -14.75 32.62
C LYS A 925 -8.51 -15.19 33.29
N ALA A 926 -7.57 -15.76 32.53
CA ALA A 926 -6.25 -16.15 33.04
C ALA A 926 -5.32 -14.96 33.34
N CYS A 927 -5.57 -13.80 32.72
CA CYS A 927 -4.83 -12.56 33.02
C CYS A 927 -5.22 -11.94 34.36
N LEU A 928 -6.46 -12.16 34.83
CA LEU A 928 -6.99 -11.64 36.10
C LEU A 928 -6.65 -12.57 37.26
#